data_AF-A0A067C7B1-F1
#
_entry.id   AF-A0A067C7B1-F1
#
_cell.length_a   1.000
_cell.length_b   1.000
_cell.length_c   1.000
_cell.angle_alpha   90.00
_cell.angle_beta   90.00
_cell.angle_gamma   90.00
#
_symmetry.space_group_name_H-M   'P 1'
#
loop_
_entity.id
_entity.type
_entity.pdbx_description
1 polymer ?
#
loop_
_entity_poly.entity_id
_entity_poly.type
_entity_poly.pdbx_seq_one_letter_code
_entity_poly.pdbx_strand_id
1 'polypeptide(L)'
;MAFALAFMVFSFEVRFVARSSPAVVALATEPVIASDALVATAEPVIVHDGLMAATQRQLVPETYSLSQALDAHTHVHLVFTTSCNQRNRHFLSSSLQLSLSRVGHRGPLTEIVHGCSADEMLQISTLPTFYYDFRHHFAPDFALQGKDHYVAYNKPFGLRHLLQHGARRDNFSIALIDADYVLFKPLRINLGVKWGHYYQNTTLRNTSDITDTVADGVALAQNMKAFLGGRWFNDRNATMKQLVCGNGPCANVSSADAFEFYEPAGTPYIMTRSDWTRFVEDYVAFTVKGRQYQDDWMVEMYAYGAAAANQGIKHTLLKHLGPATCGYHETEHWDFLPPSTPNPCTDPFEMVLPEDPPIGIHYAMYYGAGDDIHSGFWYTKHRLPTDLTECDSMLLQVPPATEWSKLPTLGLSERVLRTKRHNVWLQCTMTKYTNQVLTEIKAKMCPLGFNTHMGISLDAAKVKDSAHSANMMLARAIRTARASRLPIYRMTCRGLGTSTGCKASCLCGACHVATTTAPKWVVNCHCSQCRRALSASYASLAGFDVDALSVTKGHDHLVSHTTGREERFSCKICSSKVYAHLHHLNHKAIYNDSFTSPNHGPDGKIAPGFAPAMHIFYTSGNTNVLDGLPKYVDLPAAFGGSDKTVPEKYHQ
;
A
#
# COMPACT_ATOMS: atom_id res chain seq x y z
N MET A 1 -18.71 -61.81 -24.14
CA MET A 1 -18.77 -62.89 -23.14
C MET A 1 -18.41 -62.24 -21.80
N ALA A 2 -19.32 -61.85 -20.89
CA ALA A 2 -20.46 -62.56 -20.27
C ALA A 2 -19.95 -63.87 -19.61
N PHE A 3 -20.08 -64.21 -18.32
CA PHE A 3 -20.87 -63.85 -17.10
C PHE A 3 -19.96 -64.23 -15.89
N ALA A 4 -19.84 -63.51 -14.77
CA ALA A 4 -20.76 -63.28 -13.63
C ALA A 4 -21.01 -64.49 -12.69
N LEU A 5 -20.85 -64.24 -11.37
CA LEU A 5 -21.62 -64.70 -10.17
C LEU A 5 -20.69 -64.63 -8.93
N ALA A 6 -20.81 -63.78 -7.89
CA ALA A 6 -21.89 -63.11 -7.14
C ALA A 6 -22.51 -63.92 -5.98
N PHE A 7 -23.01 -63.15 -4.97
CA PHE A 7 -23.90 -63.47 -3.83
C PHE A 7 -23.20 -63.83 -2.49
N MET A 8 -23.62 -63.37 -1.28
CA MET A 8 -24.72 -62.52 -0.76
C MET A 8 -24.40 -62.20 0.74
N VAL A 9 -24.54 -60.97 1.27
CA VAL A 9 -25.72 -60.30 1.91
C VAL A 9 -25.97 -60.66 3.39
N PHE A 10 -26.06 -59.64 4.28
CA PHE A 10 -27.30 -59.18 4.94
C PHE A 10 -27.06 -57.94 5.85
N SER A 11 -27.91 -56.93 5.66
CA SER A 11 -28.17 -55.80 6.55
C SER A 11 -29.15 -56.18 7.67
N PHE A 12 -29.19 -55.46 8.80
CA PHE A 12 -30.43 -54.99 9.45
C PHE A 12 -30.16 -53.92 10.53
N GLU A 13 -31.12 -53.01 10.65
CA GLU A 13 -31.18 -51.82 11.50
C GLU A 13 -31.67 -52.06 12.96
N VAL A 14 -31.58 -50.99 13.77
CA VAL A 14 -32.57 -50.45 14.76
C VAL A 14 -32.17 -50.44 16.26
N ARG A 15 -32.05 -49.18 16.76
CA ARG A 15 -32.37 -48.54 18.07
C ARG A 15 -32.56 -49.39 19.35
N PHE A 16 -32.02 -48.91 20.48
CA PHE A 16 -32.76 -48.20 21.57
C PHE A 16 -31.87 -47.97 22.85
N VAL A 17 -31.79 -46.71 23.29
CA VAL A 17 -32.04 -46.16 24.65
C VAL A 17 -31.32 -46.69 25.92
N ALA A 18 -30.70 -45.70 26.59
CA ALA A 18 -30.60 -45.37 28.03
C ALA A 18 -29.69 -46.12 29.04
N ARG A 19 -28.90 -45.24 29.69
CA ARG A 19 -28.58 -45.09 31.13
C ARG A 19 -27.92 -46.23 31.90
N SER A 20 -26.79 -45.87 32.52
CA SER A 20 -26.57 -46.10 33.96
C SER A 20 -25.48 -45.16 34.49
N SER A 21 -25.83 -44.32 35.47
CA SER A 21 -24.94 -43.85 36.54
C SER A 21 -24.89 -44.95 37.63
N PRO A 22 -23.97 -44.94 38.63
CA PRO A 22 -23.96 -44.02 39.78
C PRO A 22 -22.51 -43.59 40.17
N ALA A 23 -22.19 -42.74 41.14
CA ALA A 23 -22.71 -42.51 42.49
C ALA A 23 -22.32 -41.08 42.96
N VAL A 24 -23.25 -40.27 43.49
CA VAL A 24 -23.64 -40.09 44.92
C VAL A 24 -22.54 -39.44 45.79
N VAL A 25 -22.77 -38.19 46.21
CA VAL A 25 -22.85 -37.78 47.64
C VAL A 25 -23.88 -36.64 47.75
N ALA A 26 -24.73 -36.71 48.77
CA ALA A 26 -25.89 -35.87 49.04
C ALA A 26 -25.66 -34.87 50.20
N LEU A 27 -26.73 -34.08 50.48
CA LEU A 27 -27.10 -33.29 51.68
C LEU A 27 -27.00 -31.76 51.48
N ALA A 28 -28.00 -30.90 51.77
CA ALA A 28 -29.30 -31.04 52.44
C ALA A 28 -30.23 -29.81 52.21
N THR A 29 -31.55 -30.06 52.17
CA THR A 29 -32.73 -29.32 52.74
C THR A 29 -33.03 -27.82 52.49
N GLU A 30 -34.08 -27.56 51.66
CA GLU A 30 -35.37 -26.79 51.79
C GLU A 30 -35.53 -25.45 52.57
N PRO A 31 -36.64 -24.64 52.43
CA PRO A 31 -37.88 -24.75 51.60
C PRO A 31 -38.42 -23.47 50.85
N VAL A 32 -39.31 -23.72 49.86
CA VAL A 32 -40.64 -23.14 49.50
C VAL A 32 -40.94 -21.62 49.56
N ILE A 33 -41.51 -21.05 48.47
CA ILE A 33 -42.80 -20.28 48.38
C ILE A 33 -43.31 -20.33 46.92
N ALA A 34 -44.62 -20.48 46.74
CA ALA A 34 -45.34 -20.68 45.48
C ALA A 34 -46.33 -19.51 45.16
N SER A 35 -47.03 -19.67 44.03
CA SER A 35 -48.21 -18.93 43.48
C SER A 35 -47.85 -17.86 42.41
N ASP A 36 -48.53 -17.70 41.25
CA ASP A 36 -49.80 -18.24 40.73
C ASP A 36 -49.81 -18.26 39.18
N ALA A 37 -50.76 -19.05 38.64
CA ALA A 37 -51.00 -19.32 37.23
C ALA A 37 -51.81 -18.25 36.49
N LEU A 38 -51.69 -18.18 35.16
CA LEU A 38 -52.79 -17.84 34.25
C LEU A 38 -52.53 -18.36 32.82
N VAL A 39 -53.60 -18.90 32.24
CA VAL A 39 -53.67 -19.74 31.04
C VAL A 39 -53.95 -18.92 29.78
N ALA A 40 -53.26 -19.34 28.71
CA ALA A 40 -53.47 -19.24 27.26
C ALA A 40 -54.61 -18.39 26.65
N THR A 41 -54.26 -17.67 25.58
CA THR A 41 -54.97 -17.71 24.28
C THR A 41 -53.98 -17.58 23.12
N ALA A 42 -54.04 -18.49 22.16
CA ALA A 42 -53.25 -18.53 20.94
C ALA A 42 -54.15 -18.22 19.73
N GLU A 43 -53.62 -17.50 18.72
CA GLU A 43 -53.93 -17.64 17.29
C GLU A 43 -53.00 -16.74 16.42
N PRO A 44 -52.85 -16.97 15.09
CA PRO A 44 -51.71 -17.70 14.54
C PRO A 44 -50.71 -16.85 13.73
N VAL A 45 -49.46 -17.30 13.69
CA VAL A 45 -48.39 -16.76 12.84
C VAL A 45 -48.49 -17.37 11.45
N ILE A 46 -48.63 -16.51 10.44
CA ILE A 46 -48.56 -16.86 9.02
C ILE A 46 -47.12 -17.23 8.66
N VAL A 47 -46.96 -18.42 8.08
CA VAL A 47 -45.72 -18.97 7.55
C VAL A 47 -45.40 -18.30 6.21
N HIS A 48 -44.22 -17.70 6.10
CA HIS A 48 -43.53 -17.57 4.81
C HIS A 48 -42.23 -18.37 4.90
N ASP A 49 -42.27 -19.56 4.29
CA ASP A 49 -41.13 -20.41 4.00
C ASP A 49 -40.14 -19.70 3.05
N GLY A 50 -38.85 -19.99 3.25
CA GLY A 50 -37.91 -20.05 2.12
C GLY A 50 -36.59 -19.30 2.31
N LEU A 51 -35.53 -20.08 2.53
CA LEU A 51 -34.13 -19.76 2.24
C LEU A 51 -33.53 -18.52 2.95
N MET A 52 -32.87 -18.71 4.08
CA MET A 52 -31.62 -18.01 4.44
C MET A 52 -30.99 -18.71 5.65
N ALA A 53 -30.28 -19.81 5.42
CA ALA A 53 -29.33 -20.37 6.39
C ALA A 53 -28.29 -21.22 5.66
N ALA A 54 -27.61 -20.64 4.68
CA ALA A 54 -26.30 -21.13 4.26
C ALA A 54 -25.30 -20.52 5.25
N THR A 55 -24.92 -21.36 6.21
CA THR A 55 -23.92 -21.16 7.26
C THR A 55 -22.70 -20.41 6.75
N GLN A 56 -22.64 -19.12 7.09
CA GLN A 56 -21.40 -18.36 7.15
C GLN A 56 -20.54 -19.03 8.22
N ARG A 57 -19.64 -19.95 7.82
CA ARG A 57 -18.47 -20.26 8.64
C ARG A 57 -17.63 -18.99 8.65
N GLN A 58 -17.95 -18.08 9.58
CA GLN A 58 -16.91 -17.30 10.23
C GLN A 58 -15.82 -18.31 10.57
N LEU A 59 -14.62 -18.12 10.01
CA LEU A 59 -13.42 -18.72 10.55
C LEU A 59 -13.51 -18.47 12.06
N VAL A 60 -13.77 -19.52 12.83
CA VAL A 60 -13.74 -19.42 14.29
C VAL A 60 -12.35 -18.88 14.57
N PRO A 61 -12.21 -17.68 15.16
CA PRO A 61 -10.91 -17.25 15.62
C PRO A 61 -10.53 -18.31 16.65
N GLU A 62 -9.58 -19.18 16.33
CA GLU A 62 -8.93 -19.96 17.38
C GLU A 62 -8.47 -18.91 18.39
N THR A 63 -9.03 -18.96 19.59
CA THR A 63 -8.68 -18.08 20.70
C THR A 63 -7.29 -18.49 21.16
N TYR A 64 -6.28 -18.17 20.36
CA TYR A 64 -4.89 -18.47 20.65
C TYR A 64 -4.48 -17.62 21.85
N SER A 65 -4.39 -18.26 23.00
CA SER A 65 -3.77 -17.61 24.14
C SER A 65 -2.29 -17.41 23.84
N LEU A 66 -1.80 -16.18 23.97
CA LEU A 66 -0.37 -15.88 23.95
C LEU A 66 0.42 -16.68 25.02
N SER A 67 -0.27 -17.31 25.99
CA SER A 67 0.33 -18.22 26.97
C SER A 67 0.78 -19.57 26.41
N GLN A 68 0.30 -20.00 25.24
CA GLN A 68 0.73 -21.27 24.65
C GLN A 68 2.16 -21.15 24.13
N ALA A 69 3.04 -22.06 24.57
CA ALA A 69 4.43 -22.12 24.14
C ALA A 69 4.54 -22.29 22.61
N LEU A 70 5.51 -21.59 22.00
CA LEU A 70 5.83 -21.75 20.59
C LEU A 70 6.70 -22.99 20.39
N ASP A 71 6.36 -23.79 19.40
CA ASP A 71 7.16 -24.93 18.96
C ASP A 71 8.09 -24.50 17.82
N ALA A 72 9.40 -24.55 18.06
CA ALA A 72 10.43 -24.16 17.09
C ALA A 72 10.51 -25.07 15.86
N HIS A 73 9.96 -26.29 15.93
CA HIS A 73 9.93 -27.20 14.80
C HIS A 73 8.82 -26.87 13.81
N THR A 74 7.71 -26.28 14.28
CA THR A 74 6.51 -26.05 13.46
C THR A 74 6.16 -24.59 13.25
N HIS A 75 6.67 -23.67 14.07
CA HIS A 75 6.51 -22.22 13.90
C HIS A 75 7.72 -21.62 13.17
N VAL A 76 7.46 -20.53 12.46
CA VAL A 76 8.43 -19.93 11.53
C VAL A 76 8.65 -18.46 11.87
N HIS A 77 9.92 -18.07 11.99
CA HIS A 77 10.33 -16.67 12.09
C HIS A 77 10.31 -16.05 10.69
N LEU A 78 9.40 -15.11 10.45
CA LEU A 78 9.33 -14.37 9.20
C LEU A 78 10.28 -13.18 9.23
N VAL A 79 11.09 -13.04 8.18
CA VAL A 79 12.03 -11.95 8.01
C VAL A 79 11.77 -11.29 6.67
N PHE A 80 11.71 -9.97 6.63
CA PHE A 80 11.62 -9.21 5.38
C PHE A 80 12.52 -7.99 5.44
N THR A 81 12.84 -7.45 4.27
CA THR A 81 13.78 -6.33 4.15
C THR A 81 13.12 -5.10 3.54
N THR A 82 13.44 -3.93 4.07
CA THR A 82 13.08 -2.63 3.47
C THR A 82 14.26 -1.66 3.49
N SER A 83 14.22 -0.62 2.66
CA SER A 83 15.13 0.53 2.80
C SER A 83 14.50 1.62 3.65
N CYS A 84 15.31 2.42 4.33
CA CYS A 84 14.83 3.49 5.20
C CYS A 84 13.88 4.45 4.46
N ASN A 85 14.25 4.83 3.25
CA ASN A 85 13.48 5.75 2.39
C ASN A 85 12.57 5.02 1.38
N GLN A 86 12.30 3.72 1.57
CA GLN A 86 11.46 2.97 0.65
C GLN A 86 10.07 3.58 0.56
N ARG A 87 9.61 3.81 -0.67
CA ARG A 87 8.25 4.30 -0.95
C ARG A 87 7.23 3.41 -0.25
N ASN A 88 6.32 4.03 0.51
CA ASN A 88 5.25 3.35 1.22
C ASN A 88 5.71 2.28 2.23
N ARG A 89 6.95 2.39 2.76
CA ARG A 89 7.51 1.42 3.73
C ARG A 89 6.56 1.14 4.89
N HIS A 90 6.05 2.19 5.55
CA HIS A 90 5.18 2.03 6.71
C HIS A 90 3.89 1.28 6.38
N PHE A 91 3.30 1.55 5.20
CA PHE A 91 2.15 0.80 4.72
C PHE A 91 2.49 -0.66 4.44
N LEU A 92 3.57 -0.96 3.72
CA LEU A 92 3.97 -2.34 3.39
C LEU A 92 4.25 -3.16 4.66
N SER A 93 5.01 -2.60 5.60
CA SER A 93 5.31 -3.23 6.89
C SER A 93 4.04 -3.48 7.71
N SER A 94 3.16 -2.47 7.84
CA SER A 94 1.90 -2.60 8.59
C SER A 94 0.93 -3.57 7.92
N SER A 95 0.91 -3.60 6.58
CA SER A 95 0.12 -4.53 5.78
C SER A 95 0.51 -5.98 6.08
N LEU A 96 1.81 -6.31 6.00
CA LEU A 96 2.27 -7.66 6.32
C LEU A 96 1.94 -8.03 7.78
N GLN A 97 2.20 -7.14 8.74
CA GLN A 97 1.87 -7.32 10.16
C GLN A 97 0.39 -7.63 10.38
N LEU A 98 -0.52 -6.85 9.78
CA LEU A 98 -1.96 -7.03 9.93
C LEU A 98 -2.44 -8.34 9.28
N SER A 99 -1.88 -8.74 8.13
CA SER A 99 -2.26 -10.02 7.51
C SER A 99 -1.90 -11.20 8.41
N LEU A 100 -0.71 -11.16 9.01
CA LEU A 100 -0.23 -12.17 9.95
C LEU A 100 -1.08 -12.27 11.21
N SER A 101 -1.45 -11.13 11.79
CA SER A 101 -2.36 -11.08 12.94
C SER A 101 -3.72 -11.67 12.62
N ARG A 102 -4.27 -11.41 11.43
CA ARG A 102 -5.59 -11.93 11.00
C ARG A 102 -5.63 -13.43 10.80
N VAL A 103 -4.55 -14.00 10.26
CA VAL A 103 -4.47 -15.45 10.01
C VAL A 103 -3.98 -16.24 11.23
N GLY A 104 -3.74 -15.57 12.36
CA GLY A 104 -3.25 -16.22 13.58
C GLY A 104 -1.83 -16.77 13.45
N HIS A 105 -0.97 -16.15 12.63
CA HIS A 105 0.45 -16.53 12.59
C HIS A 105 1.07 -16.26 13.95
N ARG A 106 1.90 -17.19 14.46
CA ARG A 106 2.50 -17.07 15.80
C ARG A 106 4.02 -16.98 15.84
N GLY A 107 4.77 -17.12 14.75
CA GLY A 107 6.24 -16.96 14.84
C GLY A 107 6.68 -15.50 14.83
N PRO A 108 7.91 -15.15 15.26
CA PRO A 108 8.40 -13.78 15.23
C PRO A 108 8.36 -13.16 13.83
N LEU A 109 8.18 -11.83 13.76
CA LEU A 109 8.29 -11.06 12.52
C LEU A 109 9.39 -9.99 12.66
N THR A 110 10.41 -10.05 11.83
CA THR A 110 11.50 -9.07 11.82
C THR A 110 11.55 -8.30 10.50
N GLU A 111 11.47 -6.97 10.58
CA GLU A 111 11.80 -6.06 9.47
C GLU A 111 13.27 -5.66 9.56
N ILE A 112 14.07 -6.00 8.56
CA ILE A 112 15.43 -5.48 8.40
C ILE A 112 15.36 -4.16 7.62
N VAL A 113 15.66 -3.04 8.29
CA VAL A 113 15.60 -1.70 7.71
C VAL A 113 17.00 -1.21 7.40
N HIS A 114 17.27 -0.93 6.13
CA HIS A 114 18.61 -0.57 5.62
C HIS A 114 18.80 0.94 5.51
N GLY A 115 19.98 1.42 5.92
CA GLY A 115 20.46 2.75 5.54
C GLY A 115 19.79 3.92 6.28
N CYS A 116 19.29 3.71 7.51
CA CYS A 116 18.75 4.80 8.32
C CYS A 116 19.83 5.58 9.07
N SER A 117 19.61 6.89 9.23
CA SER A 117 20.25 7.71 10.26
C SER A 117 19.69 7.42 11.66
N ALA A 118 20.37 7.86 12.71
CA ALA A 118 19.92 7.65 14.09
C ALA A 118 18.52 8.25 14.36
N ASP A 119 18.23 9.43 13.81
CA ASP A 119 16.93 10.08 13.95
C ASP A 119 15.82 9.30 13.22
N GLU A 120 16.11 8.79 12.02
CA GLU A 120 15.16 7.94 11.29
C GLU A 120 14.93 6.62 12.02
N MET A 121 15.95 5.99 12.59
CA MET A 121 15.77 4.78 13.42
C MET A 121 14.83 5.05 14.60
N LEU A 122 14.98 6.19 15.26
CA LEU A 122 14.10 6.61 16.35
C LEU A 122 12.67 6.82 15.86
N GLN A 123 12.47 7.57 14.77
CA GLN A 123 11.15 7.79 14.17
C GLN A 123 10.47 6.47 13.83
N ILE A 124 11.17 5.56 13.16
CA ILE A 124 10.65 4.23 12.81
C ILE A 124 10.28 3.43 14.05
N SER A 125 11.12 3.46 15.09
CA SER A 125 10.87 2.74 16.34
C SER A 125 9.64 3.27 17.11
N THR A 126 9.22 4.51 16.84
CA THR A 126 7.99 5.09 17.44
C THR A 126 6.72 4.80 16.68
N LEU A 127 6.81 4.27 15.45
CA LEU A 127 5.63 3.94 14.66
C LEU A 127 4.81 2.82 15.32
N PRO A 128 3.48 2.86 15.20
CA PRO A 128 2.64 1.80 15.75
C PRO A 128 2.95 0.46 15.08
N THR A 129 2.91 -0.59 15.89
CA THR A 129 3.01 -1.98 15.44
C THR A 129 1.63 -2.64 15.48
N PHE A 130 1.45 -3.66 14.64
CA PHE A 130 0.18 -4.37 14.45
C PHE A 130 0.33 -5.89 14.60
N TYR A 131 1.54 -6.35 14.92
CA TYR A 131 1.85 -7.75 15.18
C TYR A 131 2.52 -7.90 16.54
N TYR A 132 2.18 -8.97 17.26
CA TYR A 132 2.46 -9.08 18.70
C TYR A 132 3.96 -9.23 19.02
N ASP A 133 4.74 -9.92 18.17
CA ASP A 133 6.20 -10.04 18.26
C ASP A 133 6.84 -9.50 16.98
N PHE A 134 6.62 -8.21 16.75
CA PHE A 134 7.25 -7.45 15.69
C PHE A 134 8.57 -6.83 16.16
N ARG A 135 9.60 -6.92 15.30
CA ARG A 135 10.97 -6.50 15.62
C ARG A 135 11.54 -5.68 14.46
N HIS A 136 12.23 -4.59 14.77
CA HIS A 136 13.09 -3.90 13.83
C HIS A 136 14.54 -4.37 13.99
N HIS A 137 15.22 -4.64 12.88
CA HIS A 137 16.68 -4.83 12.82
C HIS A 137 17.27 -3.78 11.88
N PHE A 138 17.94 -2.78 12.43
CA PHE A 138 18.58 -1.75 11.61
C PHE A 138 19.92 -2.24 11.08
N ALA A 139 20.15 -2.04 9.79
CA ALA A 139 21.37 -2.45 9.10
C ALA A 139 21.93 -1.29 8.25
N PRO A 140 23.25 -1.29 7.97
CA PRO A 140 23.83 -0.39 6.99
C PRO A 140 23.15 -0.50 5.62
N ASP A 141 23.31 0.54 4.79
CA ASP A 141 22.98 0.41 3.36
C ASP A 141 24.08 -0.37 2.65
N PHE A 142 23.73 -1.51 2.08
CA PHE A 142 24.62 -2.38 1.33
C PHE A 142 24.41 -2.26 -0.18
N ALA A 143 23.53 -1.37 -0.65
CA ALA A 143 23.23 -1.19 -2.07
C ALA A 143 24.47 -0.83 -2.92
N LEU A 144 25.53 -0.29 -2.33
CA LEU A 144 26.78 0.01 -3.02
C LEU A 144 27.87 -1.03 -2.68
N GLN A 145 28.34 -1.77 -3.69
CA GLN A 145 29.47 -2.70 -3.59
C GLN A 145 30.59 -2.27 -4.54
N GLY A 146 31.65 -1.70 -3.98
CA GLY A 146 32.71 -1.07 -4.78
C GLY A 146 32.18 0.11 -5.59
N LYS A 147 32.00 -0.07 -6.90
CA LYS A 147 31.42 0.94 -7.81
C LYS A 147 30.01 0.58 -8.31
N ASP A 148 29.53 -0.62 -8.03
CA ASP A 148 28.22 -1.11 -8.49
C ASP A 148 27.15 -0.74 -7.46
N HIS A 149 26.13 -0.02 -7.92
CA HIS A 149 24.97 0.34 -7.10
C HIS A 149 23.77 -0.51 -7.51
N TYR A 150 23.41 -1.47 -6.66
CA TYR A 150 22.34 -2.43 -6.87
C TYR A 150 21.58 -2.66 -5.56
N VAL A 151 20.37 -2.10 -5.48
CA VAL A 151 19.55 -2.08 -4.25
C VAL A 151 19.28 -3.49 -3.72
N ALA A 152 19.18 -4.50 -4.58
CA ALA A 152 18.90 -5.86 -4.14
C ALA A 152 20.05 -6.49 -3.32
N TYR A 153 21.26 -5.90 -3.28
CA TYR A 153 22.30 -6.31 -2.33
C TYR A 153 21.81 -6.23 -0.87
N ASN A 154 20.89 -5.34 -0.55
CA ASN A 154 20.35 -5.22 0.80
C ASN A 154 19.70 -6.53 1.29
N LYS A 155 19.13 -7.36 0.41
CA LYS A 155 18.50 -8.62 0.83
C LYS A 155 19.49 -9.66 1.40
N PRO A 156 20.51 -10.13 0.65
CA PRO A 156 21.51 -11.07 1.18
C PRO A 156 22.36 -10.47 2.31
N PHE A 157 22.82 -9.23 2.16
CA PHE A 157 23.69 -8.60 3.18
C PHE A 157 22.93 -8.27 4.47
N GLY A 158 21.69 -7.81 4.35
CA GLY A 158 20.80 -7.57 5.49
C GLY A 158 20.55 -8.83 6.29
N LEU A 159 20.23 -9.94 5.60
CA LEU A 159 20.05 -11.23 6.25
C LEU A 159 21.33 -11.69 6.97
N ARG A 160 22.50 -11.56 6.34
CA ARG A 160 23.79 -11.86 6.98
C ARG A 160 23.97 -11.03 8.26
N HIS A 161 23.70 -9.74 8.17
CA HIS A 161 23.80 -8.81 9.29
C HIS A 161 22.83 -9.19 10.42
N LEU A 162 21.61 -9.62 10.12
CA LEU A 162 20.66 -10.15 11.11
C LEU A 162 21.17 -11.42 11.79
N LEU A 163 21.70 -12.38 11.04
CA LEU A 163 22.20 -13.64 11.59
C LEU A 163 23.40 -13.41 12.53
N GLN A 164 24.25 -12.44 12.23
CA GLN A 164 25.45 -12.13 13.02
C GLN A 164 25.15 -11.22 14.23
N HIS A 165 24.29 -10.22 14.05
CA HIS A 165 24.10 -9.11 15.00
C HIS A 165 22.68 -8.99 15.56
N GLY A 166 21.76 -9.90 15.23
CA GLY A 166 20.38 -9.86 15.69
C GLY A 166 20.29 -9.84 17.22
N ALA A 167 19.64 -8.81 17.76
CA ALA A 167 19.54 -8.58 19.20
C ALA A 167 18.78 -9.70 19.93
N ARG A 168 17.75 -10.27 19.27
CA ARG A 168 16.96 -11.39 19.78
C ARG A 168 17.28 -12.64 18.96
N ARG A 169 17.92 -13.61 19.60
CA ARG A 169 18.19 -14.92 19.01
C ARG A 169 17.06 -15.89 19.35
N ASP A 170 16.70 -16.71 18.39
CA ASP A 170 15.72 -17.78 18.51
C ASP A 170 16.12 -18.96 17.62
N ASN A 171 15.52 -20.13 17.84
CA ASN A 171 15.89 -21.36 17.12
C ASN A 171 14.87 -21.75 16.04
N PHE A 172 13.94 -20.84 15.70
CA PHE A 172 12.96 -21.09 14.64
C PHE A 172 13.64 -21.18 13.27
N SER A 173 13.08 -22.00 12.38
CA SER A 173 13.33 -21.85 10.94
C SER A 173 12.94 -20.44 10.50
N ILE A 174 13.71 -19.87 9.56
CA ILE A 174 13.47 -18.54 9.03
C ILE A 174 12.82 -18.66 7.65
N ALA A 175 11.74 -17.90 7.46
CA ALA A 175 11.16 -17.62 6.16
C ALA A 175 11.52 -16.20 5.73
N LEU A 176 12.41 -16.05 4.74
CA LEU A 176 12.70 -14.76 4.11
C LEU A 176 11.61 -14.46 3.08
N ILE A 177 10.86 -13.37 3.28
CA ILE A 177 9.70 -12.96 2.47
C ILE A 177 9.85 -11.51 2.03
N ASP A 178 9.15 -11.11 0.96
CA ASP A 178 9.10 -9.71 0.56
C ASP A 178 8.03 -8.94 1.35
N ALA A 179 8.19 -7.61 1.45
CA ALA A 179 7.26 -6.75 2.19
C ALA A 179 5.86 -6.64 1.53
N ASP A 180 5.75 -6.99 0.25
CA ASP A 180 4.51 -6.97 -0.53
C ASP A 180 3.81 -8.33 -0.57
N TYR A 181 3.70 -8.94 0.61
CA TYR A 181 2.89 -10.14 0.84
C TYR A 181 1.63 -9.83 1.65
N VAL A 182 0.54 -10.52 1.32
CA VAL A 182 -0.63 -10.66 2.18
C VAL A 182 -0.88 -12.13 2.41
N LEU A 183 -0.98 -12.52 3.67
CA LEU A 183 -1.22 -13.91 4.05
C LEU A 183 -2.72 -14.14 4.27
N PHE A 184 -3.17 -15.31 3.80
CA PHE A 184 -4.53 -15.82 3.98
C PHE A 184 -4.57 -17.06 4.89
N LYS A 185 -3.42 -17.68 5.14
CA LYS A 185 -3.23 -18.76 6.12
C LYS A 185 -1.94 -18.53 6.92
N PRO A 186 -1.85 -19.02 8.16
CA PRO A 186 -0.60 -18.98 8.90
C PRO A 186 0.45 -19.84 8.19
N LEU A 187 1.71 -19.40 8.18
CA LEU A 187 2.81 -20.20 7.64
C LEU A 187 3.34 -21.14 8.72
N ARG A 188 3.10 -22.43 8.53
CA ARG A 188 3.57 -23.52 9.39
C ARG A 188 4.35 -24.53 8.55
N ILE A 189 5.23 -25.25 9.22
CA ILE A 189 6.09 -26.29 8.63
C ILE A 189 6.05 -27.54 9.51
N ASN A 190 6.51 -28.66 8.99
CA ASN A 190 6.70 -29.91 9.73
C ASN A 190 5.45 -30.42 10.49
N LEU A 191 4.26 -30.16 9.98
CA LEU A 191 3.00 -30.71 10.47
C LEU A 191 2.70 -32.10 9.85
N GLY A 192 3.50 -32.54 8.88
CA GLY A 192 3.30 -33.80 8.17
C GLY A 192 2.23 -33.70 7.08
N VAL A 193 1.90 -32.48 6.66
CA VAL A 193 0.85 -32.22 5.68
C VAL A 193 1.35 -32.64 4.30
N LYS A 194 0.51 -33.35 3.55
CA LYS A 194 0.79 -33.74 2.17
C LYS A 194 0.47 -32.59 1.22
N TRP A 195 1.46 -32.13 0.47
CA TRP A 195 1.36 -30.98 -0.42
C TRP A 195 1.52 -31.30 -1.90
N GLY A 196 1.41 -32.58 -2.26
CA GLY A 196 1.45 -33.03 -3.66
C GLY A 196 0.46 -32.29 -4.58
N HIS A 197 -0.69 -31.85 -4.05
CA HIS A 197 -1.66 -31.04 -4.81
C HIS A 197 -1.10 -29.67 -5.24
N TYR A 198 -0.24 -29.06 -4.42
CA TYR A 198 0.38 -27.77 -4.70
C TYR A 198 1.78 -27.91 -5.32
N TYR A 199 2.14 -29.10 -5.79
CA TYR A 199 3.40 -29.38 -6.45
C TYR A 199 3.21 -29.42 -7.97
N GLN A 200 4.24 -29.01 -8.72
CA GLN A 200 4.24 -29.19 -10.17
C GLN A 200 4.82 -30.56 -10.50
N ASN A 201 4.05 -31.42 -11.18
CA ASN A 201 4.53 -32.75 -11.58
C ASN A 201 5.82 -32.66 -12.39
N THR A 202 6.78 -33.53 -12.04
CA THR A 202 8.11 -33.62 -12.64
C THR A 202 8.45 -35.10 -12.82
N THR A 203 9.50 -35.39 -13.59
CA THR A 203 10.02 -36.76 -13.73
C THR A 203 10.93 -37.18 -12.57
N LEU A 204 11.32 -36.25 -11.68
CA LEU A 204 12.33 -36.47 -10.64
C LEU A 204 11.75 -36.79 -9.26
N ARG A 205 10.53 -36.34 -8.97
CA ARG A 205 9.84 -36.60 -7.69
C ARG A 205 8.37 -36.94 -7.87
N ASN A 206 7.88 -37.86 -7.05
CA ASN A 206 6.46 -38.19 -6.98
C ASN A 206 5.73 -37.21 -6.08
N THR A 207 4.49 -36.86 -6.45
CA THR A 207 3.63 -35.95 -5.67
C THR A 207 3.29 -36.49 -4.28
N SER A 208 3.23 -37.81 -4.09
CA SER A 208 2.95 -38.48 -2.81
C SER A 208 4.00 -38.19 -1.73
N ASP A 209 5.22 -37.87 -2.17
CA ASP A 209 6.38 -37.69 -1.31
C ASP A 209 6.53 -36.23 -0.89
N ILE A 210 5.72 -35.33 -1.47
CA ILE A 210 5.78 -33.89 -1.22
C ILE A 210 5.04 -33.56 0.08
N THR A 211 5.78 -32.98 1.02
CA THR A 211 5.33 -32.58 2.35
C THR A 211 5.72 -31.14 2.67
N ASP A 212 5.31 -30.66 3.84
CA ASP A 212 5.70 -29.38 4.44
C ASP A 212 7.02 -29.46 5.24
N THR A 213 7.89 -30.41 4.90
CA THR A 213 9.12 -30.67 5.65
C THR A 213 10.18 -29.59 5.43
N VAL A 214 10.71 -29.08 6.54
CA VAL A 214 11.90 -28.24 6.62
C VAL A 214 12.86 -28.82 7.64
N ALA A 215 14.06 -29.16 7.19
CA ALA A 215 15.15 -29.70 7.99
C ALA A 215 16.48 -29.27 7.35
N ASP A 216 17.61 -29.51 8.02
CA ASP A 216 18.90 -29.13 7.42
C ASP A 216 19.10 -29.84 6.06
N GLY A 217 19.32 -29.04 5.02
CA GLY A 217 19.44 -29.49 3.63
C GLY A 217 18.11 -29.65 2.88
N VAL A 218 16.97 -29.45 3.54
CA VAL A 218 15.61 -29.54 2.95
C VAL A 218 14.83 -28.27 3.27
N ALA A 219 14.55 -27.50 2.22
CA ALA A 219 13.89 -26.20 2.30
C ALA A 219 12.57 -26.18 1.52
N LEU A 220 11.79 -25.12 1.70
CA LEU A 220 10.60 -24.83 0.91
C LEU A 220 10.76 -23.47 0.23
N ALA A 221 10.23 -23.34 -0.98
CA ALA A 221 10.17 -22.05 -1.67
C ALA A 221 8.96 -21.99 -2.61
N GLN A 222 8.54 -20.77 -2.96
CA GLN A 222 7.55 -20.61 -4.02
C GLN A 222 8.15 -21.11 -5.34
N ASN A 223 7.34 -21.84 -6.11
CA ASN A 223 7.68 -22.21 -7.46
C ASN A 223 7.59 -20.97 -8.37
N MET A 224 8.74 -20.46 -8.80
CA MET A 224 8.86 -19.38 -9.76
C MET A 224 9.43 -19.83 -11.11
N LYS A 225 9.26 -21.10 -11.51
CA LYS A 225 9.71 -21.64 -12.80
C LYS A 225 9.30 -20.80 -14.02
N ALA A 226 8.16 -20.10 -13.94
CA ALA A 226 7.70 -19.22 -15.01
C ALA A 226 8.57 -17.95 -15.20
N PHE A 227 9.32 -17.54 -14.18
CA PHE A 227 10.18 -16.34 -14.19
C PHE A 227 11.66 -16.68 -14.13
N LEU A 228 11.97 -17.65 -13.27
CA LEU A 228 13.30 -18.05 -12.81
C LEU A 228 13.52 -19.50 -13.24
N GLY A 229 14.43 -19.71 -14.19
CA GLY A 229 14.73 -21.04 -14.70
C GLY A 229 15.56 -20.95 -15.97
N GLY A 230 16.65 -21.70 -16.01
CA GLY A 230 17.50 -21.80 -17.19
C GLY A 230 18.32 -20.55 -17.45
N ARG A 231 18.59 -19.77 -16.40
CA ARG A 231 19.34 -18.52 -16.46
C ARG A 231 20.82 -18.82 -16.30
N TRP A 232 21.23 -19.23 -15.11
CA TRP A 232 22.59 -19.67 -14.83
C TRP A 232 22.73 -21.18 -15.00
N PHE A 233 21.71 -21.96 -14.68
CA PHE A 233 21.74 -23.43 -14.83
C PHE A 233 21.01 -23.86 -16.10
N ASN A 234 21.72 -23.84 -17.22
CA ASN A 234 21.20 -24.34 -18.48
C ASN A 234 22.30 -25.02 -19.30
N ASP A 235 21.90 -25.95 -20.18
CA ASP A 235 22.82 -26.74 -20.99
C ASP A 235 23.36 -25.98 -22.22
N ARG A 236 22.82 -24.79 -22.52
CA ARG A 236 23.19 -23.99 -23.70
C ARG A 236 24.36 -23.05 -23.43
N ASN A 237 24.43 -22.52 -22.21
CA ASN A 237 25.43 -21.55 -21.79
C ASN A 237 25.70 -21.70 -20.28
N ALA A 238 26.79 -22.40 -19.96
CA ALA A 238 27.24 -22.62 -18.60
C ALA A 238 28.18 -21.51 -18.08
N THR A 239 28.43 -20.44 -18.85
CA THR A 239 29.44 -19.42 -18.52
C THR A 239 29.19 -18.79 -17.15
N MET A 240 27.96 -18.33 -16.89
CA MET A 240 27.63 -17.71 -15.60
C MET A 240 27.75 -18.69 -14.44
N LYS A 241 27.24 -19.93 -14.61
CA LYS A 241 27.41 -20.99 -13.62
C LYS A 241 28.89 -21.25 -13.31
N GLN A 242 29.74 -21.35 -14.33
CA GLN A 242 31.18 -21.57 -14.14
C GLN A 242 31.86 -20.37 -13.44
N LEU A 243 31.51 -19.14 -13.83
CA LEU A 243 32.08 -17.92 -13.24
C LEU A 243 31.71 -17.73 -11.77
N VAL A 244 30.47 -18.06 -11.41
CA VAL A 244 29.94 -17.88 -10.05
C VAL A 244 30.32 -19.06 -9.16
N CYS A 245 30.11 -20.29 -9.62
CA CYS A 245 30.41 -21.48 -8.84
C CYS A 245 31.92 -21.76 -8.75
N GLY A 246 32.70 -21.42 -9.77
CA GLY A 246 34.11 -21.80 -9.86
C GLY A 246 34.28 -23.31 -9.68
N ASN A 247 35.04 -23.72 -8.66
CA ASN A 247 35.25 -25.11 -8.27
C ASN A 247 34.28 -25.60 -7.17
N GLY A 248 33.30 -24.78 -6.77
CA GLY A 248 32.32 -25.09 -5.74
C GLY A 248 31.30 -26.15 -6.19
N PRO A 249 30.60 -26.82 -5.24
CA PRO A 249 29.63 -27.86 -5.53
C PRO A 249 28.57 -27.50 -6.58
N CYS A 250 28.13 -26.23 -6.65
CA CYS A 250 27.11 -25.83 -7.63
C CYS A 250 27.56 -25.98 -9.09
N ALA A 251 28.88 -26.03 -9.36
CA ALA A 251 29.40 -26.28 -10.71
C ALA A 251 29.01 -27.67 -11.25
N ASN A 252 28.81 -28.64 -10.36
CA ASN A 252 28.53 -30.03 -10.72
C ASN A 252 27.03 -30.36 -10.78
N VAL A 253 26.15 -29.42 -10.41
CA VAL A 253 24.70 -29.64 -10.41
C VAL A 253 24.18 -29.66 -11.85
N SER A 254 23.42 -30.70 -12.20
CA SER A 254 22.80 -30.82 -13.53
C SER A 254 21.72 -29.75 -13.73
N SER A 255 21.42 -29.36 -14.97
CA SER A 255 20.31 -28.44 -15.25
C SER A 255 18.98 -29.01 -14.73
N ALA A 256 18.77 -30.32 -14.84
CA ALA A 256 17.57 -30.98 -14.33
C ALA A 256 17.42 -30.83 -12.80
N ASP A 257 18.49 -31.09 -12.03
CA ASP A 257 18.49 -30.91 -10.58
C ASP A 257 18.35 -29.44 -10.17
N ALA A 258 18.99 -28.54 -10.92
CA ALA A 258 18.89 -27.10 -10.66
C ALA A 258 17.45 -26.59 -10.80
N PHE A 259 16.78 -26.97 -11.89
CA PHE A 259 15.37 -26.66 -12.10
C PHE A 259 14.45 -27.35 -11.09
N GLU A 260 14.88 -28.43 -10.48
CA GLU A 260 14.06 -29.17 -9.53
C GLU A 260 14.13 -28.60 -8.11
N PHE A 261 15.32 -28.18 -7.69
CA PHE A 261 15.60 -27.91 -6.28
C PHE A 261 16.12 -26.50 -5.97
N TYR A 262 16.59 -25.71 -6.95
CA TYR A 262 17.41 -24.53 -6.65
C TYR A 262 17.01 -23.26 -7.42
N GLU A 263 17.26 -23.21 -8.73
CA GLU A 263 17.19 -21.98 -9.55
C GLU A 263 15.79 -21.35 -9.65
N PRO A 264 14.66 -22.10 -9.67
CA PRO A 264 13.33 -21.51 -9.72
C PRO A 264 12.77 -21.10 -8.35
N ALA A 265 13.59 -21.07 -7.30
CA ALA A 265 13.14 -20.71 -5.98
C ALA A 265 12.76 -19.22 -5.92
N GLY A 266 11.51 -18.95 -5.54
CA GLY A 266 11.02 -17.63 -5.16
C GLY A 266 10.68 -17.54 -3.67
N THR A 267 10.49 -16.32 -3.19
CA THR A 267 10.01 -16.08 -1.82
C THR A 267 8.60 -16.68 -1.61
N PRO A 268 8.23 -17.04 -0.37
CA PRO A 268 9.09 -17.10 0.81
C PRO A 268 10.12 -18.21 0.71
N TYR A 269 11.37 -17.91 1.08
CA TYR A 269 12.46 -18.87 1.20
C TYR A 269 12.47 -19.42 2.62
N ILE A 270 12.18 -20.70 2.82
CA ILE A 270 11.97 -21.29 4.14
C ILE A 270 12.99 -22.38 4.37
N MET A 271 13.92 -22.15 5.29
CA MET A 271 14.90 -23.14 5.71
C MET A 271 15.28 -22.96 7.17
N THR A 272 15.99 -23.94 7.73
CA THR A 272 16.43 -23.88 9.13
C THR A 272 17.41 -22.73 9.33
N ARG A 273 17.54 -22.25 10.57
CA ARG A 273 18.55 -21.24 10.89
C ARG A 273 19.99 -21.75 10.65
N SER A 274 20.22 -23.04 10.84
CA SER A 274 21.49 -23.72 10.53
C SER A 274 21.83 -23.59 9.04
N ASP A 275 20.87 -23.90 8.17
CA ASP A 275 20.98 -23.73 6.72
C ASP A 275 21.26 -22.28 6.34
N TRP A 276 20.51 -21.33 6.86
CA TRP A 276 20.74 -19.91 6.62
C TRP A 276 22.15 -19.44 7.00
N THR A 277 22.68 -19.95 8.11
CA THR A 277 24.00 -19.53 8.62
C THR A 277 25.14 -19.92 7.66
N ARG A 278 25.07 -21.11 7.05
CA ARG A 278 26.06 -21.53 6.04
C ARG A 278 25.75 -21.01 4.63
N PHE A 279 24.48 -20.79 4.31
CA PHE A 279 24.01 -20.30 3.02
C PHE A 279 24.34 -18.84 2.75
N VAL A 280 24.23 -17.99 3.78
CA VAL A 280 24.21 -16.54 3.56
C VAL A 280 25.52 -15.96 2.99
N GLU A 281 26.66 -16.59 3.29
CA GLU A 281 27.94 -16.13 2.74
C GLU A 281 28.04 -16.39 1.23
N ASP A 282 27.61 -17.56 0.76
CA ASP A 282 27.53 -17.85 -0.68
C ASP A 282 26.53 -16.93 -1.37
N TYR A 283 25.38 -16.68 -0.73
CA TYR A 283 24.35 -15.81 -1.29
C TYR A 283 24.86 -14.38 -1.48
N VAL A 284 25.60 -13.84 -0.51
CA VAL A 284 26.28 -12.55 -0.62
C VAL A 284 27.34 -12.59 -1.73
N ALA A 285 28.25 -13.56 -1.67
CA ALA A 285 29.39 -13.65 -2.58
C ALA A 285 28.95 -13.83 -4.04
N PHE A 286 27.97 -14.68 -4.29
CA PHE A 286 27.47 -14.97 -5.63
C PHE A 286 26.64 -13.84 -6.19
N THR A 287 25.93 -13.07 -5.35
CA THR A 287 25.23 -11.87 -5.82
C THR A 287 26.22 -10.83 -6.33
N VAL A 288 27.28 -10.54 -5.55
CA VAL A 288 28.36 -9.63 -5.97
C VAL A 288 29.07 -10.16 -7.21
N LYS A 289 29.39 -11.46 -7.25
CA LYS A 289 30.07 -12.07 -8.39
C LYS A 289 29.22 -12.01 -9.65
N GLY A 290 27.92 -12.30 -9.57
CA GLY A 290 27.00 -12.22 -10.70
C GLY A 290 26.92 -10.80 -11.29
N ARG A 291 26.83 -9.79 -10.41
CA ARG A 291 26.75 -8.37 -10.79
C ARG A 291 28.01 -7.84 -11.47
N GLN A 292 29.17 -8.49 -11.31
CA GLN A 292 30.37 -8.17 -12.09
C GLN A 292 30.22 -8.48 -13.59
N TYR A 293 29.29 -9.36 -13.96
CA TYR A 293 29.13 -9.84 -15.34
C TYR A 293 27.72 -9.60 -15.92
N GLN A 294 26.72 -9.35 -15.09
CA GLN A 294 25.34 -9.12 -15.51
C GLN A 294 24.74 -7.91 -14.82
N ASP A 295 24.13 -7.02 -15.61
CA ASP A 295 23.38 -5.87 -15.09
C ASP A 295 21.86 -6.17 -14.94
N ASP A 296 21.47 -7.45 -14.84
CA ASP A 296 20.07 -7.83 -14.68
C ASP A 296 19.57 -7.53 -13.25
N TRP A 297 18.33 -7.05 -13.14
CA TRP A 297 17.67 -6.79 -11.85
C TRP A 297 17.50 -8.07 -11.02
N MET A 298 17.40 -9.23 -11.66
CA MET A 298 17.11 -10.52 -11.04
C MET A 298 18.37 -11.31 -10.62
N VAL A 299 19.56 -10.72 -10.74
CA VAL A 299 20.85 -11.38 -10.40
C VAL A 299 20.86 -11.93 -8.98
N GLU A 300 20.31 -11.20 -8.01
CA GLU A 300 20.17 -11.67 -6.63
C GLU A 300 19.41 -13.01 -6.55
N MET A 301 18.31 -13.17 -7.28
CA MET A 301 17.53 -14.41 -7.26
C MET A 301 18.26 -15.57 -7.96
N TYR A 302 19.05 -15.28 -9.00
CA TYR A 302 19.90 -16.30 -9.63
C TYR A 302 21.01 -16.75 -8.67
N ALA A 303 21.59 -15.80 -7.93
CA ALA A 303 22.58 -16.06 -6.91
C ALA A 303 22.03 -16.86 -5.73
N TYR A 304 20.78 -16.62 -5.33
CA TYR A 304 20.09 -17.46 -4.34
C TYR A 304 20.10 -18.93 -4.76
N GLY A 305 19.66 -19.22 -5.99
CA GLY A 305 19.63 -20.58 -6.52
C GLY A 305 21.03 -21.21 -6.58
N ALA A 306 22.03 -20.47 -7.02
CA ALA A 306 23.42 -20.94 -7.05
C ALA A 306 23.97 -21.22 -5.64
N ALA A 307 23.68 -20.36 -4.66
CA ALA A 307 24.09 -20.56 -3.27
C ALA A 307 23.41 -21.80 -2.65
N ALA A 308 22.13 -22.02 -2.95
CA ALA A 308 21.39 -23.19 -2.47
C ALA A 308 21.99 -24.47 -3.03
N ALA A 309 22.30 -24.46 -4.33
CA ALA A 309 22.99 -25.55 -5.01
C ALA A 309 24.39 -25.79 -4.43
N ASN A 310 25.11 -24.74 -4.05
CA ASN A 310 26.47 -24.84 -3.53
C ASN A 310 26.52 -25.44 -2.12
N GLN A 311 25.48 -25.15 -1.33
CA GLN A 311 25.30 -25.68 0.02
C GLN A 311 24.49 -26.98 0.08
N GLY A 312 24.03 -27.49 -1.06
CA GLY A 312 23.21 -28.70 -1.14
C GLY A 312 21.84 -28.59 -0.45
N ILE A 313 21.26 -27.38 -0.39
CA ILE A 313 19.97 -27.11 0.27
C ILE A 313 18.84 -27.25 -0.75
N LYS A 314 18.20 -28.41 -0.77
CA LYS A 314 17.20 -28.76 -1.78
C LYS A 314 15.84 -28.18 -1.42
N HIS A 315 15.28 -27.35 -2.31
CA HIS A 315 13.95 -26.79 -2.11
C HIS A 315 12.86 -27.72 -2.66
N THR A 316 11.78 -27.85 -1.90
CA THR A 316 10.49 -28.26 -2.43
C THR A 316 9.77 -27.01 -2.92
N LEU A 317 9.65 -26.92 -4.25
CA LEU A 317 9.06 -25.77 -4.93
C LEU A 317 7.54 -25.93 -5.02
N LEU A 318 6.81 -25.05 -4.32
CA LEU A 318 5.37 -25.16 -4.12
C LEU A 318 4.64 -24.00 -4.78
N LYS A 319 3.47 -24.29 -5.34
CA LYS A 319 2.67 -23.33 -6.12
C LYS A 319 1.92 -22.30 -5.26
N HIS A 320 1.73 -22.58 -3.98
CA HIS A 320 0.74 -21.93 -3.12
C HIS A 320 1.34 -21.08 -1.98
N LEU A 321 2.66 -20.92 -1.90
CA LEU A 321 3.29 -20.17 -0.81
C LEU A 321 3.21 -18.65 -1.03
N GLY A 322 3.25 -18.23 -2.29
CA GLY A 322 3.25 -16.83 -2.71
C GLY A 322 3.05 -16.65 -4.22
N PRO A 323 2.02 -17.23 -4.85
CA PRO A 323 1.77 -16.98 -6.26
C PRO A 323 1.57 -15.47 -6.52
N ALA A 324 2.10 -15.00 -7.66
CA ALA A 324 2.17 -13.57 -8.01
C ALA A 324 1.44 -13.23 -9.31
N THR A 325 1.35 -14.16 -10.26
CA THR A 325 0.82 -13.93 -11.62
C THR A 325 -0.26 -14.93 -11.97
N CYS A 326 -1.52 -14.45 -12.00
CA CYS A 326 -2.71 -15.26 -12.28
C CYS A 326 -2.71 -16.04 -13.61
N GLY A 327 -1.80 -15.74 -14.53
CA GLY A 327 -1.66 -16.45 -15.81
C GLY A 327 -0.86 -17.75 -15.74
N TYR A 328 -0.08 -17.97 -14.68
CA TYR A 328 0.88 -19.07 -14.55
C TYR A 328 0.35 -20.28 -13.77
N HIS A 329 -0.86 -20.73 -14.11
CA HIS A 329 -1.57 -21.86 -13.48
C HIS A 329 -0.74 -23.16 -13.35
N GLU A 330 0.24 -23.37 -14.21
CA GLU A 330 1.08 -24.58 -14.17
C GLU A 330 2.13 -24.54 -13.05
N THR A 331 2.59 -23.35 -12.67
CA THR A 331 3.66 -23.13 -11.68
C THR A 331 3.16 -22.42 -10.42
N GLU A 332 1.93 -21.89 -10.44
CA GLU A 332 1.32 -21.13 -9.36
C GLU A 332 -0.12 -21.58 -9.10
N HIS A 333 -0.57 -21.50 -7.85
CA HIS A 333 -1.90 -21.96 -7.43
C HIS A 333 -2.93 -20.84 -7.63
N TRP A 334 -3.70 -20.95 -8.71
CA TRP A 334 -4.80 -20.04 -9.09
C TRP A 334 -6.09 -20.81 -9.39
N ASP A 335 -6.27 -21.96 -8.73
CA ASP A 335 -7.43 -22.84 -8.89
C ASP A 335 -8.27 -22.84 -7.60
N PHE A 336 -8.54 -21.65 -7.05
CA PHE A 336 -9.25 -21.48 -5.77
C PHE A 336 -10.51 -20.62 -5.86
N LEU A 337 -10.82 -20.02 -7.01
CA LEU A 337 -12.07 -19.27 -7.24
C LEU A 337 -13.08 -20.12 -8.04
N PRO A 338 -14.07 -20.75 -7.38
CA PRO A 338 -15.09 -21.53 -8.09
C PRO A 338 -15.98 -20.63 -8.95
N PRO A 339 -16.66 -21.19 -9.98
CA PRO A 339 -17.59 -20.44 -10.83
C PRO A 339 -18.62 -19.62 -10.06
N SER A 340 -19.11 -20.15 -8.94
CA SER A 340 -20.11 -19.58 -8.02
C SER A 340 -19.61 -18.42 -7.14
N THR A 341 -18.32 -18.05 -7.21
CA THR A 341 -17.76 -16.96 -6.40
C THR A 341 -18.58 -15.67 -6.56
N PRO A 342 -19.08 -15.07 -5.46
CA PRO A 342 -19.77 -13.78 -5.51
C PRO A 342 -18.89 -12.68 -6.10
N ASN A 343 -19.52 -11.62 -6.61
CA ASN A 343 -18.77 -10.49 -7.16
C ASN A 343 -17.92 -9.81 -6.06
N PRO A 344 -16.58 -9.85 -6.15
CA PRO A 344 -15.69 -9.33 -5.11
C PRO A 344 -15.64 -7.81 -5.07
N CYS A 345 -16.30 -7.10 -5.98
CA CYS A 345 -16.29 -5.65 -6.08
C CYS A 345 -17.64 -5.01 -5.70
N THR A 346 -18.66 -5.80 -5.35
CA THR A 346 -20.01 -5.30 -5.03
C THR A 346 -20.07 -4.62 -3.66
N ASP A 347 -19.70 -5.35 -2.60
CA ASP A 347 -19.61 -4.76 -1.26
C ASP A 347 -18.33 -3.93 -1.16
N PRO A 348 -18.33 -2.67 -0.71
CA PRO A 348 -17.12 -1.86 -0.65
C PRO A 348 -16.21 -2.16 0.56
N PHE A 349 -16.65 -2.96 1.53
CA PHE A 349 -15.94 -3.23 2.78
C PHE A 349 -15.58 -4.72 2.95
N GLU A 350 -16.53 -5.61 2.67
CA GLU A 350 -16.38 -7.05 2.91
C GLU A 350 -15.55 -7.72 1.81
N MET A 351 -14.53 -8.48 2.20
CA MET A 351 -13.69 -9.23 1.26
C MET A 351 -14.33 -10.59 0.97
N VAL A 352 -14.43 -10.95 -0.31
CA VAL A 352 -14.87 -12.29 -0.73
C VAL A 352 -13.65 -13.22 -0.65
N LEU A 353 -13.52 -14.00 0.41
CA LEU A 353 -12.41 -14.94 0.57
C LEU A 353 -12.78 -16.32 -0.01
N PRO A 354 -11.89 -16.98 -0.76
CA PRO A 354 -12.11 -18.34 -1.21
C PRO A 354 -12.05 -19.33 -0.04
N GLU A 355 -12.60 -20.53 -0.25
CA GLU A 355 -12.55 -21.61 0.75
C GLU A 355 -11.11 -22.13 0.95
N ASP A 356 -10.33 -22.23 -0.13
CA ASP A 356 -8.95 -22.71 -0.12
C ASP A 356 -7.96 -21.69 -0.74
N PRO A 357 -7.67 -20.55 -0.07
CA PRO A 357 -6.68 -19.61 -0.59
C PRO A 357 -5.25 -20.19 -0.53
N PRO A 358 -4.30 -19.66 -1.33
CA PRO A 358 -2.88 -19.89 -1.08
C PRO A 358 -2.47 -19.37 0.30
N ILE A 359 -1.30 -19.78 0.80
CA ILE A 359 -0.81 -19.31 2.11
C ILE A 359 -0.68 -17.79 2.12
N GLY A 360 -0.10 -17.23 1.05
CA GLY A 360 -0.09 -15.80 0.81
C GLY A 360 -0.12 -15.48 -0.67
N ILE A 361 -0.30 -14.20 -0.98
CA ILE A 361 -0.16 -13.63 -2.31
C ILE A 361 1.01 -12.66 -2.30
N HIS A 362 1.93 -12.83 -3.26
CA HIS A 362 2.96 -11.84 -3.55
C HIS A 362 2.39 -10.81 -4.52
N TYR A 363 1.91 -9.67 -4.02
CA TYR A 363 1.19 -8.68 -4.85
C TYR A 363 2.14 -7.74 -5.63
N ALA A 364 3.21 -8.30 -6.19
CA ALA A 364 4.24 -7.56 -6.92
C ALA A 364 3.79 -7.10 -8.32
N MET A 365 2.72 -7.68 -8.85
CA MET A 365 2.29 -7.48 -10.25
C MET A 365 1.16 -6.45 -10.38
N TYR A 366 0.58 -6.39 -11.58
CA TYR A 366 -0.58 -5.56 -11.92
C TYR A 366 -1.82 -6.44 -12.00
N TYR A 367 -2.87 -6.10 -11.25
CA TYR A 367 -4.10 -6.88 -11.20
C TYR A 367 -5.30 -6.04 -11.64
N GLY A 368 -5.99 -6.48 -12.70
CA GLY A 368 -7.15 -5.79 -13.26
C GLY A 368 -7.85 -6.58 -14.37
N ALA A 369 -9.02 -6.11 -14.81
CA ALA A 369 -9.82 -6.80 -15.83
C ALA A 369 -9.27 -6.64 -17.27
N GLY A 370 -8.57 -5.52 -17.52
CA GLY A 370 -8.07 -5.17 -18.84
C GLY A 370 -6.87 -6.02 -19.28
N ASP A 371 -6.35 -5.72 -20.48
CA ASP A 371 -5.07 -6.27 -20.98
C ASP A 371 -3.99 -5.18 -21.11
N ASP A 372 -4.40 -3.91 -21.10
CA ASP A 372 -3.51 -2.75 -21.06
C ASP A 372 -3.43 -2.20 -19.64
N ILE A 373 -2.26 -2.34 -19.01
CA ILE A 373 -2.01 -1.81 -17.68
C ILE A 373 -2.23 -0.30 -17.61
N HIS A 374 -2.07 0.43 -18.72
CA HIS A 374 -2.22 1.88 -18.78
C HIS A 374 -3.66 2.36 -18.98
N SER A 375 -4.65 1.45 -18.94
CA SER A 375 -6.07 1.77 -19.09
C SER A 375 -6.93 1.03 -18.06
N GLY A 376 -7.90 1.75 -17.48
CA GLY A 376 -8.84 1.19 -16.51
C GLY A 376 -8.23 0.95 -15.13
N PHE A 377 -8.99 0.27 -14.26
CA PHE A 377 -8.59 -0.01 -12.89
C PHE A 377 -7.51 -1.09 -12.85
N TRP A 378 -6.41 -0.81 -12.15
CA TRP A 378 -5.40 -1.81 -11.83
C TRP A 378 -4.87 -1.59 -10.43
N TYR A 379 -4.93 -2.65 -9.61
CA TYR A 379 -4.23 -2.64 -8.35
C TYR A 379 -2.75 -3.00 -8.57
N THR A 380 -1.86 -2.16 -8.04
CA THR A 380 -0.42 -2.44 -7.94
C THR A 380 0.17 -1.54 -6.85
N LYS A 381 1.16 -2.05 -6.11
CA LYS A 381 1.88 -1.26 -5.09
C LYS A 381 2.51 0.01 -5.67
N HIS A 382 2.86 0.01 -6.97
CA HIS A 382 3.50 1.13 -7.65
C HIS A 382 2.57 2.33 -7.91
N ARG A 383 1.24 2.13 -7.82
CA ARG A 383 0.23 3.19 -8.00
C ARG A 383 -0.31 3.74 -6.69
N LEU A 384 0.09 3.17 -5.56
CA LEU A 384 -0.31 3.69 -4.26
C LEU A 384 0.34 5.06 -4.04
N PRO A 385 -0.43 6.12 -3.75
CA PRO A 385 0.13 7.43 -3.43
C PRO A 385 1.10 7.37 -2.25
N THR A 386 2.06 8.28 -2.18
CA THR A 386 3.11 8.26 -1.13
C THR A 386 2.64 8.76 0.23
N ASP A 387 1.55 9.52 0.23
CA ASP A 387 0.90 10.18 1.36
C ASP A 387 -0.28 9.37 1.92
N LEU A 388 -0.46 8.09 1.51
CA LEU A 388 -1.66 7.32 1.83
C LEU A 388 -1.92 7.16 3.35
N THR A 389 -0.87 7.17 4.16
CA THR A 389 -0.94 7.01 5.62
C THR A 389 -1.26 8.29 6.37
N GLU A 390 -1.22 9.46 5.71
CA GLU A 390 -1.54 10.75 6.34
C GLU A 390 -3.02 10.82 6.76
N CYS A 391 -3.29 11.54 7.86
CA CYS A 391 -4.63 11.58 8.46
C CYS A 391 -5.71 12.10 7.51
N ASP A 392 -5.39 13.10 6.69
CA ASP A 392 -6.33 13.72 5.74
C ASP A 392 -6.44 12.99 4.40
N SER A 393 -5.55 12.02 4.14
CA SER A 393 -5.57 11.25 2.91
C SER A 393 -6.84 10.41 2.82
N MET A 394 -7.46 10.38 1.64
CA MET A 394 -8.62 9.53 1.37
C MET A 394 -8.22 8.04 1.42
N LEU A 395 -9.21 7.17 1.46
CA LEU A 395 -9.08 5.74 1.19
C LEU A 395 -9.18 5.48 -0.33
N LEU A 396 -8.78 4.28 -0.74
CA LEU A 396 -8.91 3.84 -2.13
C LEU A 396 -10.38 3.65 -2.51
N GLN A 397 -10.74 4.13 -3.69
CA GLN A 397 -12.01 3.83 -4.33
C GLN A 397 -12.01 2.36 -4.76
N VAL A 398 -12.99 1.58 -4.29
CA VAL A 398 -13.19 0.21 -4.75
C VAL A 398 -13.56 0.21 -6.24
N PRO A 399 -12.97 -0.67 -7.08
CA PRO A 399 -13.35 -0.77 -8.48
C PRO A 399 -14.84 -1.07 -8.65
N PRO A 400 -15.48 -0.61 -9.74
CA PRO A 400 -16.90 -0.82 -9.94
C PRO A 400 -17.22 -2.32 -10.10
N ALA A 401 -18.38 -2.75 -9.61
CA ALA A 401 -18.86 -4.14 -9.73
C ALA A 401 -18.88 -4.67 -11.18
N THR A 402 -18.97 -3.78 -12.16
CA THR A 402 -18.91 -4.11 -13.59
C THR A 402 -17.56 -4.70 -14.01
N GLU A 403 -16.45 -4.46 -13.30
CA GLU A 403 -15.16 -5.10 -13.58
C GLU A 403 -15.26 -6.63 -13.56
N TRP A 404 -16.07 -7.17 -12.65
CA TRP A 404 -16.34 -8.60 -12.53
C TRP A 404 -17.51 -9.05 -13.42
N SER A 405 -18.66 -8.37 -13.33
CA SER A 405 -19.89 -8.81 -14.00
C SER A 405 -19.80 -8.80 -15.53
N LYS A 406 -18.87 -8.02 -16.12
CA LYS A 406 -18.66 -8.01 -17.57
C LYS A 406 -17.87 -9.23 -18.08
N LEU A 407 -17.07 -9.89 -17.25
CA LEU A 407 -16.13 -10.92 -17.74
C LEU A 407 -16.82 -12.08 -18.49
N PRO A 408 -17.96 -12.62 -18.03
CA PRO A 408 -18.63 -13.71 -18.75
C PRO A 408 -19.20 -13.29 -20.12
N THR A 409 -19.42 -12.00 -20.35
CA THR A 409 -20.03 -11.50 -21.61
C THR A 409 -19.00 -11.26 -22.71
N LEU A 410 -17.70 -11.38 -22.41
CA LEU A 410 -16.60 -11.08 -23.33
C LEU A 410 -16.25 -12.22 -24.30
N GLY A 411 -16.97 -13.34 -24.28
CA GLY A 411 -16.73 -14.47 -25.20
C GLY A 411 -15.33 -15.10 -25.05
N LEU A 412 -14.75 -15.04 -23.85
CA LEU A 412 -13.39 -15.50 -23.58
C LEU A 412 -13.31 -17.02 -23.47
N SER A 413 -12.14 -17.60 -23.79
CA SER A 413 -11.87 -18.99 -23.46
C SER A 413 -11.85 -19.19 -21.95
N GLU A 414 -12.18 -20.40 -21.49
CA GLU A 414 -12.25 -20.74 -20.06
C GLU A 414 -10.95 -20.38 -19.32
N ARG A 415 -9.79 -20.70 -19.90
CA ARG A 415 -8.47 -20.37 -19.35
C ARG A 415 -8.28 -18.86 -19.16
N VAL A 416 -8.64 -18.06 -20.16
CA VAL A 416 -8.49 -16.59 -20.10
C VAL A 416 -9.49 -15.98 -19.12
N LEU A 417 -10.74 -16.48 -19.12
CA LEU A 417 -11.77 -16.08 -18.16
C LEU A 417 -11.32 -16.35 -16.73
N ARG A 418 -10.76 -17.54 -16.45
CA ARG A 418 -10.21 -17.89 -15.13
C ARG A 418 -9.11 -16.92 -14.70
N THR A 419 -8.14 -16.64 -15.56
CA THR A 419 -7.08 -15.66 -15.27
C THR A 419 -7.64 -14.28 -14.95
N LYS A 420 -8.56 -13.76 -15.78
CA LYS A 420 -9.15 -12.43 -15.56
C LYS A 420 -10.00 -12.38 -14.29
N ARG A 421 -10.70 -13.46 -13.93
CA ARG A 421 -11.42 -13.55 -12.65
C ARG A 421 -10.48 -13.42 -11.46
N HIS A 422 -9.36 -14.13 -11.44
CA HIS A 422 -8.38 -14.00 -10.35
C HIS A 422 -7.76 -12.60 -10.30
N ASN A 423 -7.46 -11.99 -11.45
CA ASN A 423 -6.97 -10.61 -11.50
C ASN A 423 -7.99 -9.61 -10.90
N VAL A 424 -9.28 -9.70 -11.27
CA VAL A 424 -10.31 -8.81 -10.72
C VAL A 424 -10.59 -9.09 -9.24
N TRP A 425 -10.55 -10.36 -8.83
CA TRP A 425 -10.63 -10.72 -7.42
C TRP A 425 -9.49 -10.07 -6.62
N LEU A 426 -8.24 -10.19 -7.06
CA LEU A 426 -7.11 -9.53 -6.41
C LEU A 426 -7.25 -8.02 -6.42
N GLN A 427 -7.63 -7.42 -7.55
CA GLN A 427 -7.84 -5.99 -7.68
C GLN A 427 -8.80 -5.46 -6.60
N CYS A 428 -9.96 -6.11 -6.42
CA CYS A 428 -10.96 -5.67 -5.46
C CYS A 428 -10.60 -6.05 -4.02
N THR A 429 -10.11 -7.26 -3.78
CA THR A 429 -9.68 -7.73 -2.44
C THR A 429 -8.53 -6.90 -1.91
N MET A 430 -7.50 -6.64 -2.72
CA MET A 430 -6.34 -5.84 -2.29
C MET A 430 -6.67 -4.36 -2.09
N THR A 431 -7.61 -3.81 -2.86
CA THR A 431 -8.11 -2.43 -2.64
C THR A 431 -8.79 -2.32 -1.27
N LYS A 432 -9.68 -3.26 -0.95
CA LYS A 432 -10.36 -3.31 0.36
C LYS A 432 -9.39 -3.55 1.50
N TYR A 433 -8.48 -4.51 1.32
CA TYR A 433 -7.46 -4.81 2.31
C TYR A 433 -6.56 -3.61 2.60
N THR A 434 -6.15 -2.88 1.56
CA THR A 434 -5.40 -1.62 1.70
C THR A 434 -6.18 -0.61 2.52
N ASN A 435 -7.48 -0.42 2.26
CA ASN A 435 -8.32 0.49 3.04
C ASN A 435 -8.42 0.09 4.51
N GLN A 436 -8.53 -1.20 4.80
CA GLN A 436 -8.53 -1.70 6.18
C GLN A 436 -7.17 -1.45 6.85
N VAL A 437 -6.05 -1.71 6.18
CA VAL A 437 -4.70 -1.39 6.70
C VAL A 437 -4.54 0.10 6.97
N LEU A 438 -4.98 0.96 6.05
CA LEU A 438 -4.93 2.42 6.23
C LEU A 438 -5.76 2.88 7.41
N THR A 439 -6.94 2.28 7.61
CA THR A 439 -7.82 2.58 8.74
C THR A 439 -7.15 2.24 10.06
N GLU A 440 -6.52 1.06 10.16
CA GLU A 440 -5.77 0.64 11.36
C GLU A 440 -4.57 1.55 11.66
N ILE A 441 -3.81 1.94 10.62
CA ILE A 441 -2.70 2.89 10.74
C ILE A 441 -3.20 4.23 11.28
N LYS A 442 -4.18 4.82 10.60
CA LYS A 442 -4.69 6.16 10.94
C LYS A 442 -5.39 6.17 12.28
N ALA A 443 -6.09 5.12 12.67
CA ALA A 443 -6.71 5.01 13.99
C ALA A 443 -5.69 5.12 15.13
N LYS A 444 -4.46 4.64 14.94
CA LYS A 444 -3.38 4.75 15.94
C LYS A 444 -2.57 6.04 15.83
N MET A 445 -2.47 6.63 14.65
CA MET A 445 -1.60 7.80 14.39
C MET A 445 -2.33 9.14 14.41
N CYS A 446 -3.66 9.16 14.26
CA CYS A 446 -4.46 10.36 14.05
C CYS A 446 -5.44 10.61 15.21
N PRO A 447 -4.98 11.16 16.34
CA PRO A 447 -5.79 11.32 17.55
C PRO A 447 -6.97 12.30 17.38
N LEU A 448 -6.92 13.17 16.37
CA LEU A 448 -7.98 14.14 16.06
C LEU A 448 -8.99 13.63 15.03
N GLY A 449 -8.90 12.35 14.65
CA GLY A 449 -9.69 11.76 13.57
C GLY A 449 -8.93 11.71 12.25
N PHE A 450 -9.49 10.97 11.29
CA PHE A 450 -8.89 10.74 9.97
C PHE A 450 -9.95 10.58 8.88
N ASN A 451 -9.54 10.82 7.64
CA ASN A 451 -10.40 10.76 6.48
C ASN A 451 -10.70 9.30 6.08
N THR A 452 -11.98 8.95 6.05
CA THR A 452 -12.50 7.62 5.68
C THR A 452 -13.15 7.59 4.30
N HIS A 453 -13.15 8.71 3.56
CA HIS A 453 -13.77 8.78 2.24
C HIS A 453 -12.98 7.95 1.21
N MET A 454 -13.65 7.02 0.51
CA MET A 454 -13.06 6.16 -0.52
C MET A 454 -13.01 6.84 -1.90
N GLY A 455 -12.08 7.79 -2.08
CA GLY A 455 -12.01 8.63 -3.26
C GLY A 455 -10.79 8.40 -4.19
N ILE A 456 -9.77 7.67 -3.75
CA ILE A 456 -8.53 7.51 -4.54
C ILE A 456 -8.73 6.42 -5.59
N SER A 457 -8.87 6.83 -6.85
CA SER A 457 -9.02 5.90 -7.96
C SER A 457 -7.66 5.37 -8.44
N LEU A 458 -7.50 4.05 -8.46
CA LEU A 458 -6.35 3.37 -9.11
C LEU A 458 -6.57 3.11 -10.61
N ASP A 459 -7.59 3.74 -11.20
CA ASP A 459 -7.81 3.80 -12.63
C ASP A 459 -6.66 4.57 -13.31
N ALA A 460 -5.97 3.95 -14.26
CA ALA A 460 -4.80 4.49 -14.95
C ALA A 460 -5.02 5.89 -15.56
N ALA A 461 -6.25 6.19 -16.01
CA ALA A 461 -6.63 7.50 -16.54
C ALA A 461 -6.79 8.57 -15.44
N LYS A 462 -7.00 8.12 -14.19
CA LYS A 462 -7.33 8.95 -13.03
C LYS A 462 -6.25 8.96 -11.95
N VAL A 463 -5.20 8.12 -12.04
CA VAL A 463 -4.12 8.07 -11.04
C VAL A 463 -3.52 9.48 -10.90
N LYS A 464 -3.68 10.04 -9.71
CA LYS A 464 -3.04 11.27 -9.25
C LYS A 464 -2.02 10.88 -8.20
N ASP A 465 -0.86 11.52 -8.21
CA ASP A 465 0.27 11.14 -7.34
C ASP A 465 0.04 11.45 -5.84
N SER A 466 -1.11 12.03 -5.46
CA SER A 466 -1.46 12.36 -4.07
C SER A 466 -2.83 11.80 -3.67
N ALA A 467 -2.85 11.12 -2.52
CA ALA A 467 -4.01 10.60 -1.81
C ALA A 467 -4.93 11.71 -1.26
N HIS A 468 -4.46 12.95 -1.23
CA HIS A 468 -5.26 14.11 -0.83
C HIS A 468 -6.23 14.60 -1.93
N SER A 469 -6.18 14.06 -3.15
CA SER A 469 -6.74 14.77 -4.31
C SER A 469 -8.14 14.36 -4.79
N ALA A 470 -9.15 15.05 -4.26
CA ALA A 470 -10.31 15.46 -5.05
C ALA A 470 -10.07 16.83 -5.76
N ASN A 471 -8.91 17.06 -6.40
CA ASN A 471 -8.72 18.29 -7.21
C ASN A 471 -7.62 18.32 -8.30
N MET A 472 -6.95 17.20 -8.63
CA MET A 472 -5.80 17.22 -9.56
C MET A 472 -6.09 16.78 -11.02
N MET A 473 -7.23 17.11 -11.63
CA MET A 473 -7.51 16.66 -13.03
C MET A 473 -7.18 17.67 -14.14
N LEU A 474 -6.87 18.93 -13.84
CA LEU A 474 -6.59 19.93 -14.89
C LEU A 474 -5.10 20.15 -15.21
N ALA A 475 -4.19 19.34 -14.66
CA ALA A 475 -2.74 19.46 -14.90
C ALA A 475 -2.25 18.69 -16.14
N ARG A 476 -3.07 17.77 -16.70
CA ARG A 476 -2.64 16.87 -17.79
C ARG A 476 -2.96 17.38 -19.21
N ALA A 477 -3.87 18.35 -19.37
CA ALA A 477 -4.27 18.87 -20.68
C ALA A 477 -3.26 19.88 -21.30
N ILE A 478 -2.22 20.30 -20.58
CA ILE A 478 -1.29 21.36 -21.02
C ILE A 478 0.03 20.77 -21.59
N ARG A 479 0.22 19.45 -21.59
CA ARG A 479 1.50 18.81 -21.98
C ARG A 479 1.75 18.67 -23.49
N THR A 480 0.85 19.05 -24.39
CA THR A 480 1.04 18.90 -25.85
C THR A 480 1.31 20.17 -26.64
N ALA A 481 1.43 21.35 -26.00
CA ALA A 481 1.84 22.57 -26.70
C ALA A 481 3.33 22.89 -26.41
N ARG A 482 4.25 22.15 -27.03
CA ARG A 482 5.65 22.59 -27.09
C ARG A 482 5.81 23.71 -28.12
N ALA A 483 6.52 24.75 -27.70
CA ALA A 483 7.21 25.74 -28.51
C ALA A 483 6.35 26.70 -29.35
N SER A 484 5.83 27.76 -28.72
CA SER A 484 5.71 29.05 -29.38
C SER A 484 5.51 30.18 -28.36
N ARG A 485 6.22 31.28 -28.62
CA ARG A 485 6.28 32.59 -27.95
C ARG A 485 5.07 32.97 -27.08
N LEU A 486 5.37 33.47 -25.88
CA LEU A 486 4.45 34.08 -24.90
C LEU A 486 3.42 35.02 -25.57
N PRO A 487 2.10 34.81 -25.39
CA PRO A 487 1.12 35.86 -25.55
C PRO A 487 0.84 36.50 -24.19
N ILE A 488 0.90 37.83 -24.14
CA ILE A 488 0.29 38.64 -23.09
C ILE A 488 -1.22 38.33 -23.12
N TYR A 489 -1.70 37.49 -22.21
CA TYR A 489 -3.13 37.16 -22.16
C TYR A 489 -3.88 38.34 -21.53
N ARG A 490 -4.61 39.10 -22.35
CA ARG A 490 -5.70 39.96 -21.87
C ARG A 490 -6.75 39.04 -21.23
N MET A 491 -6.70 38.93 -19.91
CA MET A 491 -7.60 38.09 -19.12
C MET A 491 -8.95 38.81 -18.99
N THR A 492 -9.86 38.56 -19.93
CA THR A 492 -11.27 38.89 -19.73
C THR A 492 -11.96 37.72 -19.05
N CYS A 493 -12.61 37.96 -17.92
CA CYS A 493 -13.59 37.04 -17.34
C CYS A 493 -14.71 36.79 -18.37
N ARG A 494 -14.62 35.70 -19.14
CA ARG A 494 -15.75 35.14 -19.88
C ARG A 494 -16.19 33.88 -19.19
N GLY A 495 -17.32 33.96 -18.52
CA GLY A 495 -17.94 32.85 -17.81
C GLY A 495 -18.53 33.28 -16.47
N LEU A 496 -19.30 34.37 -16.46
CA LEU A 496 -20.36 34.73 -15.51
C LEU A 496 -20.93 36.07 -16.03
N GLY A 497 -22.25 36.23 -16.00
CA GLY A 497 -22.95 37.37 -16.57
C GLY A 497 -22.48 38.73 -16.02
N THR A 498 -22.85 39.77 -16.74
CA THR A 498 -22.62 41.18 -16.47
C THR A 498 -23.02 41.62 -15.05
N SER A 499 -22.08 41.54 -14.09
CA SER A 499 -22.04 42.29 -12.82
C SER A 499 -20.69 42.02 -12.11
N THR A 500 -19.64 42.82 -12.34
CA THR A 500 -19.14 43.95 -11.52
C THR A 500 -19.03 43.70 -10.01
N GLY A 501 -17.86 43.21 -9.58
CA GLY A 501 -17.27 43.49 -8.27
C GLY A 501 -17.10 42.31 -7.30
N CYS A 502 -15.92 42.19 -6.70
CA CYS A 502 -15.57 41.15 -5.73
C CYS A 502 -15.68 41.70 -4.31
N LYS A 503 -16.12 40.90 -3.34
CA LYS A 503 -16.30 41.32 -1.95
C LYS A 503 -15.35 40.56 -1.04
N ALA A 504 -14.76 41.26 -0.09
CA ALA A 504 -13.94 40.69 0.97
C ALA A 504 -14.35 41.29 2.32
N SER A 505 -14.15 40.52 3.39
CA SER A 505 -14.40 40.99 4.75
C SER A 505 -13.38 40.43 5.73
N CYS A 506 -13.17 41.14 6.83
CA CYS A 506 -12.43 40.59 7.97
C CYS A 506 -13.20 39.42 8.62
N LEU A 507 -12.50 38.60 9.41
CA LEU A 507 -13.06 37.43 10.09
C LEU A 507 -14.38 37.68 10.84
N CYS A 508 -14.49 38.79 11.59
CA CYS A 508 -15.71 39.11 12.35
C CYS A 508 -16.81 39.82 11.53
N GLY A 509 -16.59 40.11 10.25
CA GLY A 509 -17.56 40.85 9.41
C GLY A 509 -17.76 42.33 9.78
N ALA A 510 -16.89 42.91 10.63
CA ALA A 510 -16.96 44.34 10.96
C ALA A 510 -16.47 45.25 9.82
N CYS A 511 -15.46 44.81 9.07
CA CYS A 511 -14.88 45.52 7.93
C CYS A 511 -15.19 44.78 6.64
N HIS A 512 -15.66 45.50 5.62
CA HIS A 512 -15.89 44.98 4.26
C HIS A 512 -15.24 45.88 3.21
N VAL A 513 -14.73 45.27 2.16
CA VAL A 513 -14.25 45.96 0.96
C VAL A 513 -14.89 45.34 -0.28
N ALA A 514 -15.05 46.15 -1.31
CA ALA A 514 -15.53 45.71 -2.61
C ALA A 514 -14.67 46.25 -3.73
N THR A 515 -14.55 45.47 -4.80
CA THR A 515 -13.89 45.88 -6.03
C THR A 515 -14.89 46.16 -7.15
N THR A 516 -14.48 46.86 -8.21
CA THR A 516 -15.29 47.06 -9.41
C THR A 516 -14.81 46.23 -10.60
N THR A 517 -13.57 45.70 -10.53
CA THR A 517 -12.94 44.89 -11.57
C THR A 517 -12.40 43.57 -11.03
N ALA A 518 -12.04 42.67 -11.95
CA ALA A 518 -11.23 41.49 -11.66
C ALA A 518 -9.80 41.88 -11.24
N PRO A 519 -9.06 41.00 -10.52
CA PRO A 519 -7.67 41.26 -10.17
C PRO A 519 -6.79 41.31 -11.43
N LYS A 520 -5.81 42.21 -11.43
CA LYS A 520 -4.77 42.33 -12.47
C LYS A 520 -3.75 41.22 -12.36
N TRP A 521 -3.49 40.76 -11.14
CA TRP A 521 -2.53 39.72 -10.83
C TRP A 521 -2.89 39.06 -9.51
N VAL A 522 -2.47 37.80 -9.36
CA VAL A 522 -2.56 37.07 -8.11
C VAL A 522 -1.24 36.34 -7.88
N VAL A 523 -0.61 36.53 -6.73
CA VAL A 523 0.74 36.03 -6.45
C VAL A 523 0.87 35.53 -5.02
N ASN A 524 1.80 34.58 -4.81
CA ASN A 524 2.28 34.17 -3.50
C ASN A 524 3.55 34.96 -3.17
N CYS A 525 3.49 35.86 -2.19
CA CYS A 525 4.62 36.70 -1.79
C CYS A 525 5.32 36.16 -0.53
N HIS A 526 6.61 35.85 -0.66
CA HIS A 526 7.43 35.20 0.37
C HIS A 526 8.28 36.17 1.20
N CYS A 527 8.19 37.47 0.92
CA CYS A 527 9.03 38.45 1.61
C CYS A 527 8.75 38.46 3.12
N SER A 528 9.79 38.75 3.93
CA SER A 528 9.70 38.70 5.39
C SER A 528 8.59 39.58 5.97
N GLN A 529 8.28 40.70 5.31
CA GLN A 529 7.22 41.62 5.73
C GLN A 529 5.82 41.02 5.53
N CYS A 530 5.58 40.36 4.40
CA CYS A 530 4.31 39.69 4.12
C CYS A 530 4.09 38.48 5.03
N ARG A 531 5.15 37.71 5.30
CA ARG A 531 5.11 36.60 6.26
C ARG A 531 4.72 37.05 7.66
N ARG A 532 5.38 38.09 8.19
CA ARG A 532 5.05 38.67 9.50
C ARG A 532 3.66 39.30 9.55
N ALA A 533 3.21 39.92 8.44
CA ALA A 533 1.89 40.56 8.41
C ALA A 533 0.73 39.57 8.55
N LEU A 534 0.88 38.34 8.03
CA LEU A 534 -0.12 37.27 8.11
C LEU A 534 0.18 36.21 9.17
N SER A 535 1.36 36.23 9.78
CA SER A 535 1.87 35.10 10.58
C SER A 535 1.83 33.78 9.81
N ALA A 536 2.21 33.82 8.52
CA ALA A 536 2.16 32.70 7.59
C ALA A 536 3.46 32.58 6.78
N SER A 537 3.70 31.42 6.17
CA SER A 537 4.90 31.17 5.36
C SER A 537 4.97 32.00 4.08
N TYR A 538 3.85 32.55 3.60
CA TYR A 538 3.75 33.53 2.53
C TYR A 538 2.39 34.23 2.56
N ALA A 539 2.22 35.28 1.75
CA ALA A 539 0.95 35.96 1.57
C ALA A 539 0.42 35.81 0.14
N SER A 540 -0.79 35.29 0.00
CA SER A 540 -1.53 35.25 -1.27
C SER A 540 -2.22 36.60 -1.48
N LEU A 541 -1.84 37.32 -2.52
CA LEU A 541 -2.30 38.68 -2.79
C LEU A 541 -2.93 38.77 -4.17
N ALA A 542 -4.12 39.37 -4.24
CA ALA A 542 -4.80 39.73 -5.48
C ALA A 542 -4.76 41.25 -5.65
N GLY A 543 -4.13 41.74 -6.72
CA GLY A 543 -3.91 43.17 -6.97
C GLY A 543 -4.94 43.80 -7.90
N PHE A 544 -5.32 45.04 -7.60
CA PHE A 544 -6.30 45.84 -8.33
C PHE A 544 -5.78 47.26 -8.56
N ASP A 545 -6.28 47.93 -9.59
CA ASP A 545 -6.08 49.37 -9.77
C ASP A 545 -6.57 50.11 -8.50
N VAL A 546 -5.90 51.20 -8.10
CA VAL A 546 -6.17 51.89 -6.82
C VAL A 546 -7.64 52.30 -6.66
N ASP A 547 -8.26 52.74 -7.75
CA ASP A 547 -9.64 53.23 -7.79
C ASP A 547 -10.66 52.09 -7.91
N ALA A 548 -10.19 50.87 -8.18
CA ALA A 548 -11.04 49.70 -8.32
C ALA A 548 -11.34 49.01 -6.99
N LEU A 549 -10.84 49.50 -5.84
CA LEU A 549 -11.12 48.96 -4.50
C LEU A 549 -11.59 50.06 -3.54
N SER A 550 -12.74 49.82 -2.92
CA SER A 550 -13.36 50.70 -1.92
C SER A 550 -13.70 49.95 -0.62
N VAL A 551 -13.62 50.64 0.52
CA VAL A 551 -14.15 50.14 1.80
C VAL A 551 -15.65 50.38 1.82
N THR A 552 -16.44 49.32 1.98
CA THR A 552 -17.91 49.38 1.94
C THR A 552 -18.55 49.35 3.32
N LYS A 553 -17.82 48.88 4.34
CA LYS A 553 -18.28 48.89 5.75
C LYS A 553 -17.07 48.89 6.69
N GLY A 554 -17.20 49.58 7.83
CA GLY A 554 -16.25 49.49 8.94
C GLY A 554 -15.02 50.38 8.83
N HIS A 555 -15.13 51.56 8.20
CA HIS A 555 -14.04 52.54 8.12
C HIS A 555 -13.40 52.81 9.50
N ASP A 556 -14.21 53.04 10.53
CA ASP A 556 -13.73 53.32 11.89
C ASP A 556 -13.11 52.12 12.60
N HIS A 557 -13.27 50.91 12.05
CA HIS A 557 -12.70 49.67 12.57
C HIS A 557 -11.42 49.25 11.84
N LEU A 558 -11.06 49.92 10.75
CA LEU A 558 -9.79 49.71 10.07
C LEU A 558 -8.69 50.51 10.74
N VAL A 559 -7.57 49.84 10.99
CA VAL A 559 -6.31 50.47 11.40
C VAL A 559 -5.25 50.14 10.35
N SER A 560 -4.45 51.12 9.97
CA SER A 560 -3.34 50.93 9.02
C SER A 560 -1.99 50.92 9.72
N HIS A 561 -1.06 50.18 9.13
CA HIS A 561 0.34 50.20 9.53
C HIS A 561 1.21 50.16 8.27
N THR A 562 2.10 51.14 8.15
CA THR A 562 2.98 51.30 6.99
C THR A 562 4.37 50.76 7.29
N THR A 563 4.89 49.93 6.39
CA THR A 563 6.31 49.55 6.40
C THR A 563 6.87 49.76 4.99
N GLY A 564 7.92 50.57 4.87
CA GLY A 564 8.45 50.93 3.55
C GLY A 564 7.43 51.72 2.72
N ARG A 565 7.10 51.22 1.53
CA ARG A 565 6.12 51.80 0.59
C ARG A 565 4.79 51.02 0.63
N GLU A 566 4.52 50.27 1.68
CA GLU A 566 3.40 49.34 1.77
C GLU A 566 2.59 49.65 3.03
N GLU A 567 1.37 50.15 2.83
CA GLU A 567 0.41 50.43 3.89
C GLU A 567 -0.57 49.26 4.01
N ARG A 568 -0.69 48.64 5.19
CA ARG A 568 -1.53 47.45 5.39
C ARG A 568 -2.67 47.78 6.35
N PHE A 569 -3.89 47.43 5.96
CA PHE A 569 -5.11 47.70 6.72
C PHE A 569 -5.62 46.40 7.38
N SER A 570 -5.89 46.46 8.69
CA SER A 570 -6.46 45.37 9.49
C SER A 570 -7.66 45.83 10.30
N CYS A 571 -8.54 44.88 10.64
CA CYS A 571 -9.65 45.13 11.55
C CYS A 571 -9.16 45.18 13.01
N LYS A 572 -9.42 46.27 13.73
CA LYS A 572 -9.03 46.43 15.15
C LYS A 572 -9.79 45.52 16.13
N ILE A 573 -10.87 44.87 15.68
CA ILE A 573 -11.69 43.96 16.50
C ILE A 573 -11.14 42.53 16.45
N CYS A 574 -10.85 42.01 15.24
CA CYS A 574 -10.46 40.61 15.04
C CYS A 574 -9.02 40.44 14.53
N SER A 575 -8.27 41.52 14.34
CA SER A 575 -6.89 41.56 13.83
C SER A 575 -6.66 41.01 12.41
N SER A 576 -7.71 40.48 11.78
CA SER A 576 -7.69 40.00 10.39
C SER A 576 -7.27 41.12 9.43
N LYS A 577 -6.34 40.79 8.53
CA LYS A 577 -5.90 41.69 7.45
C LYS A 577 -7.02 41.80 6.42
N VAL A 578 -7.25 43.01 5.88
CA VAL A 578 -8.37 43.29 4.97
C VAL A 578 -7.86 43.60 3.57
N TYR A 579 -6.98 44.59 3.44
CA TYR A 579 -6.28 44.92 2.19
C TYR A 579 -4.97 45.64 2.49
N ALA A 580 -4.17 45.88 1.45
CA ALA A 580 -2.95 46.67 1.50
C ALA A 580 -2.88 47.63 0.31
N HIS A 581 -2.28 48.80 0.49
CA HIS A 581 -1.85 49.67 -0.58
C HIS A 581 -0.36 49.43 -0.84
N LEU A 582 -0.04 48.91 -2.03
CA LEU A 582 1.32 48.65 -2.48
C LEU A 582 1.77 49.84 -3.33
N HIS A 583 2.26 50.92 -2.69
CA HIS A 583 2.57 52.18 -3.39
C HIS A 583 3.66 52.00 -4.46
N HIS A 584 4.58 51.04 -4.29
CA HIS A 584 5.60 50.73 -5.29
C HIS A 584 5.04 50.16 -6.61
N LEU A 585 3.86 49.53 -6.59
CA LEU A 585 3.17 49.03 -7.79
C LEU A 585 2.04 49.95 -8.24
N ASN A 586 1.69 50.97 -7.47
CA ASN A 586 0.46 51.75 -7.64
C ASN A 586 -0.79 50.85 -7.74
N HIS A 587 -0.90 49.89 -6.82
CA HIS A 587 -2.02 48.94 -6.74
C HIS A 587 -2.50 48.82 -5.30
N LYS A 588 -3.79 48.51 -5.12
CA LYS A 588 -4.29 47.96 -3.85
C LYS A 588 -4.43 46.44 -3.98
N ALA A 589 -4.02 45.71 -2.95
CA ALA A 589 -4.08 44.26 -2.92
C ALA A 589 -5.00 43.76 -1.80
N ILE A 590 -5.86 42.80 -2.10
CA ILE A 590 -6.65 42.07 -1.11
C ILE A 590 -5.92 40.76 -0.81
N TYR A 591 -5.88 40.39 0.47
CA TYR A 591 -5.41 39.08 0.89
C TYR A 591 -6.42 38.03 0.45
N ASN A 592 -5.97 37.05 -0.32
CA ASN A 592 -6.89 36.16 -1.05
C ASN A 592 -7.87 35.43 -0.12
N ASP A 593 -7.44 35.09 1.09
CA ASP A 593 -8.26 34.41 2.09
C ASP A 593 -9.35 35.30 2.73
N SER A 594 -9.38 36.60 2.42
CA SER A 594 -10.38 37.55 2.93
C SER A 594 -11.61 37.68 2.03
N PHE A 595 -11.59 37.15 0.81
CA PHE A 595 -12.73 37.28 -0.10
C PHE A 595 -13.92 36.42 0.33
N THR A 596 -15.09 37.03 0.40
CA THR A 596 -16.37 36.38 0.72
C THR A 596 -17.22 36.10 -0.51
N SER A 597 -16.95 36.76 -1.65
CA SER A 597 -17.62 36.45 -2.93
C SER A 597 -16.84 37.08 -4.12
N PRO A 598 -16.70 36.39 -5.26
CA PRO A 598 -17.08 35.01 -5.54
C PRO A 598 -15.99 33.99 -5.16
N ASN A 599 -15.01 34.39 -4.33
CA ASN A 599 -13.77 33.63 -4.18
C ASN A 599 -13.99 32.17 -3.77
N HIS A 600 -14.95 31.87 -2.92
CA HIS A 600 -15.38 30.49 -2.69
C HIS A 600 -16.66 30.23 -3.49
N GLY A 601 -16.58 29.32 -4.47
CA GLY A 601 -17.78 28.70 -5.04
C GLY A 601 -18.58 27.96 -3.96
N PRO A 602 -19.81 27.48 -4.26
CA PRO A 602 -20.60 26.64 -3.35
C PRO A 602 -19.86 25.38 -2.86
N ASP A 603 -18.77 25.00 -3.53
CA ASP A 603 -17.88 23.88 -3.25
C ASP A 603 -16.59 24.28 -2.49
N GLY A 604 -16.48 25.54 -2.05
CA GLY A 604 -15.33 26.06 -1.30
C GLY A 604 -14.10 26.39 -2.16
N LYS A 605 -14.14 26.20 -3.48
CA LYS A 605 -12.97 26.37 -4.36
C LYS A 605 -12.71 27.84 -4.69
N ILE A 606 -11.41 28.21 -4.68
CA ILE A 606 -10.91 29.50 -5.17
C ILE A 606 -11.27 29.66 -6.64
N ALA A 607 -12.09 30.65 -6.96
CA ALA A 607 -12.49 30.91 -8.34
C ALA A 607 -11.25 31.13 -9.24
N PRO A 608 -11.21 30.63 -10.49
CA PRO A 608 -9.99 30.61 -11.31
C PRO A 608 -9.28 31.96 -11.49
N GLY A 609 -10.01 33.07 -11.46
CA GLY A 609 -9.42 34.42 -11.52
C GLY A 609 -8.67 34.86 -10.26
N PHE A 610 -8.74 34.09 -9.18
CA PHE A 610 -8.11 34.32 -7.88
C PHE A 610 -7.02 33.28 -7.57
N ALA A 611 -6.68 32.41 -8.51
CA ALA A 611 -5.58 31.47 -8.34
C ALA A 611 -4.23 32.19 -8.50
N PRO A 612 -3.26 32.03 -7.56
CA PRO A 612 -1.92 32.57 -7.74
C PRO A 612 -1.25 32.05 -9.00
N ALA A 613 -0.57 32.92 -9.73
CA ALA A 613 0.11 32.59 -10.99
C ALA A 613 1.62 32.38 -10.82
N MET A 614 2.20 32.82 -9.71
CA MET A 614 3.64 32.80 -9.45
C MET A 614 3.96 33.02 -7.97
N HIS A 615 5.22 32.77 -7.62
CA HIS A 615 5.82 33.11 -6.34
C HIS A 615 6.82 34.23 -6.53
N ILE A 616 6.73 35.28 -5.71
CA ILE A 616 7.65 36.41 -5.73
C ILE A 616 8.40 36.50 -4.40
N PHE A 617 9.64 37.01 -4.46
CA PHE A 617 10.55 37.04 -3.31
C PHE A 617 10.79 35.66 -2.68
N TYR A 618 10.74 34.60 -3.49
CA TYR A 618 10.72 33.22 -3.02
C TYR A 618 11.95 32.88 -2.18
N THR A 619 13.12 33.40 -2.55
CA THR A 619 14.37 33.18 -1.80
C THR A 619 14.35 33.74 -0.36
N SER A 620 13.43 34.65 -0.04
CA SER A 620 13.20 35.17 1.32
C SER A 620 12.22 34.33 2.16
N GLY A 621 11.64 33.29 1.54
CA GLY A 621 10.76 32.32 2.16
C GLY A 621 11.48 31.43 3.17
N ASN A 622 10.70 30.60 3.85
CA ASN A 622 11.17 29.64 4.85
C ASN A 622 10.62 28.22 4.61
N THR A 623 9.88 28.02 3.51
CA THR A 623 9.31 26.73 3.15
C THR A 623 9.39 26.56 1.64
N ASN A 624 9.67 25.35 1.19
CA ASN A 624 9.49 25.01 -0.22
C ASN A 624 7.99 24.86 -0.51
N VAL A 625 7.53 25.42 -1.62
CA VAL A 625 6.17 25.26 -2.15
C VAL A 625 6.26 24.57 -3.50
N LEU A 626 5.82 23.31 -3.55
CA LEU A 626 5.96 22.41 -4.70
C LEU A 626 4.66 22.39 -5.54
N ASP A 627 4.32 23.53 -6.16
CA ASP A 627 3.05 23.72 -6.91
C ASP A 627 3.22 23.94 -8.43
N GLY A 628 4.45 23.85 -8.94
CA GLY A 628 4.81 24.04 -10.34
C GLY A 628 4.77 25.50 -10.81
N LEU A 629 4.41 26.46 -9.96
CA LEU A 629 4.40 27.87 -10.32
C LEU A 629 5.84 28.44 -10.37
N PRO A 630 6.12 29.41 -11.25
CA PRO A 630 7.43 30.06 -11.30
C PRO A 630 7.83 30.66 -9.94
N LYS A 631 9.07 30.42 -9.52
CA LYS A 631 9.62 30.92 -8.25
C LYS A 631 10.62 32.03 -8.50
N TYR A 632 10.19 33.28 -8.38
CA TYR A 632 11.04 34.46 -8.62
C TYR A 632 11.86 34.85 -7.40
N VAL A 633 13.11 35.25 -7.63
CA VAL A 633 14.02 35.80 -6.61
C VAL A 633 13.47 37.12 -6.06
N ASP A 634 12.93 37.97 -6.94
CA ASP A 634 12.30 39.24 -6.63
C ASP A 634 10.98 39.39 -7.42
N LEU A 635 10.65 40.59 -7.90
CA LEU A 635 9.52 40.79 -8.79
C LEU A 635 9.86 40.34 -10.22
N PRO A 636 8.89 39.88 -11.02
CA PRO A 636 9.08 39.78 -12.47
C PRO A 636 9.38 41.15 -13.09
N ALA A 637 10.04 41.18 -14.25
CA ALA A 637 10.37 42.43 -14.94
C ALA A 637 9.12 43.24 -15.33
N ALA A 638 8.00 42.56 -15.59
CA ALA A 638 6.70 43.19 -15.83
C ALA A 638 6.19 44.03 -14.64
N PHE A 639 6.71 43.78 -13.43
CA PHE A 639 6.46 44.54 -12.20
C PHE A 639 7.70 45.33 -11.74
N GLY A 640 8.69 45.51 -12.61
CA GLY A 640 9.91 46.28 -12.34
C GLY A 640 11.03 45.52 -11.61
N GLY A 641 11.01 44.18 -11.58
CA GLY A 641 12.09 43.37 -11.01
C GLY A 641 12.96 42.66 -12.05
N SER A 642 13.60 41.54 -11.68
CA SER A 642 14.74 40.98 -12.42
C SER A 642 14.44 39.80 -13.34
N ASP A 643 13.22 39.23 -13.27
CA ASP A 643 12.83 37.96 -13.91
C ASP A 643 13.67 36.72 -13.50
N LYS A 644 14.60 36.84 -12.54
CA LYS A 644 15.40 35.71 -12.08
C LYS A 644 14.51 34.73 -11.32
N THR A 645 14.62 33.45 -11.69
CA THR A 645 13.92 32.35 -11.02
C THR A 645 14.89 31.43 -10.29
N VAL A 646 14.37 30.69 -9.32
CA VAL A 646 15.07 29.63 -8.59
C VAL A 646 14.34 28.30 -8.72
N PRO A 647 15.03 27.17 -8.48
CA PRO A 647 14.38 25.88 -8.40
C PRO A 647 13.29 25.86 -7.33
N GLU A 648 12.31 24.99 -7.54
CA GLU A 648 11.17 24.88 -6.64
C GLU A 648 11.55 24.41 -5.23
N LYS A 649 12.57 23.54 -5.14
CA LYS A 649 13.28 23.23 -3.90
C LYS A 649 14.49 24.16 -3.76
N TYR A 650 14.32 25.25 -3.00
CA TYR A 650 15.35 26.27 -2.78
C TYR A 650 15.78 26.38 -1.32
N HIS A 651 14.84 26.28 -0.37
CA HIS A 651 15.12 26.37 1.06
C HIS A 651 15.67 25.03 1.56
N GLN A 652 16.78 25.06 2.29
CA GLN A 652 17.46 23.89 2.85
C GLN A 652 16.83 23.46 4.17
#